data_AF-A0A951J397-F1
#
_entry.id   AF-A0A951J397-F1
#
_cell.length_a   1.000
_cell.length_b   1.000
_cell.length_c   1.000
_cell.angle_alpha   90.00
_cell.angle_beta   90.00
_cell.angle_gamma   90.00
#
_symmetry.space_group_name_H-M   'P 1'
#
loop_
_entity.id
_entity.type
_entity.pdbx_description
1 polymer ?
#
loop_
_entity_poly.entity_id
_entity_poly.type
_entity_poly.pdbx_seq_one_letter_code
_entity_poly.pdbx_strand_id
1 'polypeptide(L)'
;MKTKIFRNIFQTLLVLVLLTFSVQRSFAQTNMTKIKDGTVSGTPNVPVLGAVLELESNNKGFLTPRLTASQRDAIIPANRVDGLLIYNTSTGCFNYWSSVQAVWLSLCGTPPPAVINISTVQCNEVVVNGIYKQGEFLNSNNTLNIPVSVTQAGTYEVSASTNNGYYFSTSGTFPTTGSYMLTLNGVGTPNRGYNTGESGDELTIVLNNRPANCKPFVFVEKASVDFVITCANIQSQGNYYIGMALNDTNKLQVAVNVTSTGFWSINTNVLNGYSFAGTGNFTTIGAHTIELTGTGMPLASGTNQFNLSSNAANASSCSNIPVIVAPVKYTVNCNDAVINGSYMQDVALNSSNTILLKVNVLATGKTTITTNTVSGITFTSGVVSLDNLGEQLITLTGTGTITGATDIILGITGTPGLEAPCNITIPIVAQPVNYAMSCSSITVNGNYAPETPMIATNTMTLNVTVTYPGAYSITTNTVNGISFTATGTFSTTGTQPVTLRASGIPLAGGTFNYVITSNSSSGGTSCTKSITFVYRTMNVLGVGQGLYSPGTASNSEAARAILQNKNSFGPSGKVQIQDMKIFNNGLSQGATLRNNINNNKIDIIVLSYNFLPNAASIEILNDFVKNKKGVLIHSQENSASSTQDLINKISGGSVAVSGTGTTYQNPILNVADPILQGPFEDVRGKAGGSDVNNSYYVSNFPSNLILLATQNGNASRAWMLRHNSLGYVYIGDSGWISGTPSNTSTTIWPAYVTSTGLPLSKSYSGGTVYNSFLYANTIAWAVKYVQENTIVDYTVQ
;
A
#
# COMPACT_ATOMS: atom_id res chain seq x y z
N MET A 1 -72.46 -43.73 -47.57
CA MET A 1 -71.45 -42.80 -48.16
C MET A 1 -70.80 -41.85 -47.15
N LYS A 2 -71.37 -41.59 -45.95
CA LYS A 2 -70.82 -40.65 -44.95
C LYS A 2 -69.68 -41.20 -44.05
N THR A 3 -69.44 -42.51 -43.98
CA THR A 3 -68.46 -43.11 -43.04
C THR A 3 -67.05 -43.30 -43.61
N LYS A 4 -66.86 -43.32 -44.94
CA LYS A 4 -65.53 -43.44 -45.56
C LYS A 4 -64.74 -42.12 -45.62
N ILE A 5 -65.44 -40.97 -45.67
CA ILE A 5 -64.79 -39.64 -45.74
C ILE A 5 -64.19 -39.25 -44.38
N PHE A 6 -64.85 -39.54 -43.27
CA PHE A 6 -64.33 -39.23 -41.93
C PHE A 6 -63.09 -40.04 -41.55
N ARG A 7 -62.97 -41.29 -42.00
CA ARG A 7 -61.76 -42.11 -41.73
C ARG A 7 -60.53 -41.59 -42.47
N ASN A 8 -60.71 -41.10 -43.69
CA ASN A 8 -59.62 -40.52 -44.47
C ASN A 8 -59.19 -39.17 -43.90
N ILE A 9 -60.12 -38.31 -43.45
CA ILE A 9 -59.76 -37.03 -42.83
C ILE A 9 -59.01 -37.27 -41.51
N PHE A 10 -59.42 -38.23 -40.68
CA PHE A 10 -58.72 -38.53 -39.43
C PHE A 10 -57.33 -39.14 -39.66
N GLN A 11 -57.15 -40.00 -40.67
CA GLN A 11 -55.82 -40.50 -41.06
C GLN A 11 -54.93 -39.39 -41.64
N THR A 12 -55.50 -38.46 -42.42
CA THR A 12 -54.74 -37.33 -42.98
C THR A 12 -54.35 -36.33 -41.89
N LEU A 13 -55.23 -36.09 -40.90
CA LEU A 13 -54.93 -35.23 -39.75
C LEU A 13 -53.90 -35.87 -38.81
N LEU A 14 -53.96 -37.19 -38.60
CA LEU A 14 -52.97 -37.92 -37.79
C LEU A 14 -51.60 -37.95 -38.48
N VAL A 15 -51.56 -38.09 -39.81
CA VAL A 15 -50.32 -37.99 -40.60
C VAL A 15 -49.78 -36.56 -40.60
N LEU A 16 -50.63 -35.53 -40.67
CA LEU A 16 -50.21 -34.13 -40.56
C LEU A 16 -49.69 -33.79 -39.15
N VAL A 17 -50.32 -34.32 -38.09
CA VAL A 17 -49.86 -34.14 -36.70
C VAL A 17 -48.55 -34.90 -36.44
N LEU A 18 -48.38 -36.11 -36.98
CA LEU A 18 -47.12 -36.87 -36.93
C LEU A 18 -46.00 -36.22 -37.77
N LEU A 19 -46.34 -35.56 -38.88
CA LEU A 19 -45.41 -34.75 -39.67
C LEU A 19 -45.03 -33.45 -38.94
N THR A 20 -45.92 -32.82 -38.16
CA THR A 20 -45.58 -31.63 -37.36
C THR A 20 -44.78 -31.93 -36.10
N PHE A 21 -44.87 -33.15 -35.54
CA PHE A 21 -44.02 -33.59 -34.42
C PHE A 21 -42.62 -34.07 -34.84
N SER A 22 -42.34 -34.16 -36.15
CA SER A 22 -41.00 -34.47 -36.68
C SER A 22 -40.19 -33.21 -37.11
N VAL A 23 -40.72 -31.99 -36.93
CA VAL A 23 -40.03 -30.73 -37.27
C VAL A 23 -39.41 -30.02 -36.04
N GLN A 24 -39.46 -30.61 -34.85
CA GLN A 24 -38.70 -30.10 -33.68
C GLN A 24 -37.49 -30.98 -33.33
N ARG A 25 -36.59 -31.19 -34.28
CA ARG A 25 -35.16 -31.40 -34.00
C ARG A 25 -34.33 -30.96 -35.20
N SER A 26 -34.03 -29.66 -35.30
CA SER A 26 -32.87 -29.14 -36.08
C SER A 26 -32.70 -27.64 -35.86
N PHE A 27 -32.32 -27.23 -34.66
CA PHE A 27 -31.37 -26.11 -34.47
C PHE A 27 -30.34 -26.50 -33.43
N ALA A 28 -29.71 -27.65 -33.63
CA ALA A 28 -28.30 -27.77 -33.29
C ALA A 28 -27.59 -27.63 -34.63
N GLN A 29 -27.12 -26.42 -34.97
CA GLN A 29 -25.99 -26.32 -35.88
C GLN A 29 -24.89 -27.15 -35.20
N THR A 30 -24.62 -28.36 -35.69
CA THR A 30 -23.36 -29.04 -35.39
C THR A 30 -22.28 -28.25 -36.14
N ASN A 31 -21.98 -27.04 -35.66
CA ASN A 31 -20.74 -26.40 -36.02
C ASN A 31 -19.66 -27.40 -35.58
N MET A 32 -18.89 -27.86 -36.57
CA MET A 32 -17.71 -28.70 -36.38
C MET A 32 -16.84 -28.10 -35.26
N THR A 33 -16.00 -28.91 -34.61
CA THR A 33 -15.34 -28.48 -33.37
C THR A 33 -14.10 -27.65 -33.69
N LYS A 34 -14.08 -26.37 -33.32
CA LYS A 34 -12.83 -25.59 -33.21
C LYS A 34 -12.44 -25.47 -31.74
N ILE A 35 -11.23 -25.92 -31.39
CA ILE A 35 -10.64 -25.71 -30.07
C ILE A 35 -9.55 -24.66 -30.21
N LYS A 36 -9.76 -23.49 -29.61
CA LYS A 36 -8.78 -22.40 -29.56
C LYS A 36 -8.49 -21.97 -28.12
N ASP A 37 -7.26 -21.56 -27.85
CA ASP A 37 -6.80 -21.15 -26.51
C ASP A 37 -6.62 -19.62 -26.36
N GLY A 38 -7.09 -18.85 -27.35
CA GLY A 38 -7.08 -17.39 -27.34
C GLY A 38 -5.74 -16.75 -27.73
N THR A 39 -4.73 -17.53 -28.08
CA THR A 39 -3.41 -17.01 -28.43
C THR A 39 -3.32 -16.41 -29.85
N VAL A 40 -4.27 -16.75 -30.73
CA VAL A 40 -4.44 -16.16 -32.07
C VAL A 40 -5.65 -15.23 -32.07
N SER A 41 -5.42 -13.93 -32.27
CA SER A 41 -6.45 -12.89 -32.27
C SER A 41 -7.14 -12.74 -33.64
N GLY A 42 -8.42 -12.33 -33.62
CA GLY A 42 -9.16 -11.94 -34.83
C GLY A 42 -9.79 -13.07 -35.67
N THR A 43 -9.74 -14.33 -35.23
CA THR A 43 -10.27 -15.46 -36.00
C THR A 43 -11.67 -15.93 -35.54
N PRO A 44 -12.52 -16.43 -36.46
CA PRO A 44 -13.85 -16.94 -36.12
C PRO A 44 -13.82 -18.13 -35.15
N ASN A 45 -14.86 -18.25 -34.31
CA ASN A 45 -15.07 -19.38 -33.40
C ASN A 45 -15.64 -20.63 -34.09
N VAL A 46 -15.88 -20.56 -35.39
CA VAL A 46 -16.27 -21.70 -36.22
C VAL A 46 -15.03 -22.19 -36.99
N PRO A 47 -14.86 -23.51 -37.14
CA PRO A 47 -13.77 -24.05 -37.94
C PRO A 47 -13.94 -23.71 -39.42
N VAL A 48 -12.82 -23.73 -40.15
CA VAL A 48 -12.77 -23.51 -41.59
C VAL A 48 -13.66 -24.50 -42.33
N LEU A 49 -14.21 -24.07 -43.47
CA LEU A 49 -15.08 -24.90 -44.30
C LEU A 49 -14.30 -26.16 -44.76
N GLY A 50 -14.77 -27.35 -44.34
CA GLY A 50 -14.13 -28.63 -44.65
C GLY A 50 -13.44 -29.32 -43.47
N ALA A 51 -13.27 -28.66 -42.32
CA ALA A 51 -12.64 -29.25 -41.13
C ALA A 51 -13.68 -29.69 -40.09
N VAL A 52 -13.76 -31.00 -39.80
CA VAL A 52 -14.59 -31.56 -38.71
C VAL A 52 -14.01 -31.23 -37.32
N LEU A 53 -12.69 -31.10 -37.21
CA LEU A 53 -11.95 -30.65 -36.03
C LEU A 53 -10.85 -29.67 -36.46
N GLU A 54 -10.83 -28.47 -35.88
CA GLU A 54 -9.76 -27.47 -36.02
C GLU A 54 -9.14 -27.16 -34.65
N LEU A 55 -7.82 -27.10 -34.58
CA LEU A 55 -7.09 -26.70 -33.38
C LEU A 55 -6.31 -25.42 -33.70
N GLU A 56 -6.53 -24.35 -32.93
CA GLU A 56 -5.90 -23.04 -33.15
C GLU A 56 -5.16 -22.58 -31.90
N SER A 57 -3.84 -22.51 -31.99
CA SER A 57 -2.95 -21.95 -30.98
C SER A 57 -1.65 -21.48 -31.64
N ASN A 58 -1.02 -20.41 -31.14
CA ASN A 58 0.29 -19.96 -31.60
C ASN A 58 1.45 -20.64 -30.86
N ASN A 59 1.16 -21.41 -29.81
CA ASN A 59 2.17 -22.00 -28.92
C ASN A 59 1.86 -23.42 -28.43
N LYS A 60 0.76 -24.05 -28.90
CA LYS A 60 0.37 -25.44 -28.60
C LYS A 60 -0.02 -26.17 -29.89
N GLY A 61 0.04 -27.51 -29.87
CA GLY A 61 -0.30 -28.38 -31.00
C GLY A 61 -1.14 -29.59 -30.61
N PHE A 62 -1.43 -30.48 -31.55
CA PHE A 62 -2.16 -31.72 -31.30
C PHE A 62 -1.24 -32.84 -30.83
N LEU A 63 -1.49 -33.39 -29.64
CA LEU A 63 -0.74 -34.54 -29.13
C LEU A 63 -1.53 -35.83 -29.37
N THR A 64 -1.19 -36.58 -30.43
CA THR A 64 -1.77 -37.91 -30.69
C THR A 64 -1.37 -38.92 -29.61
N PRO A 65 -2.12 -40.03 -29.43
CA PRO A 65 -1.68 -41.13 -28.58
C PRO A 65 -0.27 -41.59 -28.95
N ARG A 66 0.59 -41.66 -27.93
CA ARG A 66 2.01 -42.02 -28.06
C ARG A 66 2.21 -43.42 -27.56
N LEU A 67 2.56 -44.34 -28.46
CA LEU A 67 2.72 -45.75 -28.15
C LEU A 67 4.08 -46.22 -28.61
N THR A 68 4.69 -47.14 -27.87
CA THR A 68 5.79 -47.95 -28.42
C THR A 68 5.27 -48.88 -29.53
N ALA A 69 6.16 -49.43 -30.36
CA ALA A 69 5.77 -50.41 -31.36
C ALA A 69 5.00 -51.61 -30.74
N SER A 70 5.46 -52.10 -29.58
CA SER A 70 4.79 -53.18 -28.84
C SER A 70 3.38 -52.81 -28.38
N GLN A 71 3.19 -51.61 -27.82
CA GLN A 71 1.87 -51.13 -27.38
C GLN A 71 0.92 -50.86 -28.56
N ARG A 72 1.44 -50.36 -29.68
CA ARG A 72 0.70 -50.19 -30.94
C ARG A 72 0.24 -51.55 -31.47
N ASP A 73 1.12 -52.55 -31.47
CA ASP A 73 0.80 -53.89 -31.96
C ASP A 73 -0.10 -54.69 -31.01
N ALA A 74 -0.18 -54.29 -29.75
CA ALA A 74 -1.11 -54.82 -28.76
C ALA A 74 -2.55 -54.26 -28.88
N ILE A 75 -2.79 -53.24 -29.71
CA ILE A 75 -4.15 -52.75 -29.98
C ILE A 75 -4.97 -53.90 -30.59
N ILE A 76 -6.06 -54.31 -29.93
CA ILE A 76 -6.85 -55.45 -30.40
C ILE A 76 -7.40 -55.20 -31.82
N PRO A 77 -7.49 -56.23 -32.69
CA PRO A 77 -7.88 -56.03 -34.10
C PRO A 77 -9.21 -55.32 -34.30
N ALA A 78 -10.21 -55.57 -33.43
CA ALA A 78 -11.51 -54.91 -33.49
C ALA A 78 -11.47 -53.39 -33.34
N ASN A 79 -10.38 -52.86 -32.76
CA ASN A 79 -10.19 -51.42 -32.53
C ASN A 79 -9.28 -50.78 -33.59
N ARG A 80 -8.71 -51.55 -34.53
CA ARG A 80 -7.85 -51.03 -35.59
C ARG A 80 -8.69 -50.60 -36.79
N VAL A 81 -9.26 -49.41 -36.66
CA VAL A 81 -10.06 -48.77 -37.72
C VAL A 81 -9.14 -48.14 -38.78
N ASP A 82 -9.62 -48.08 -40.02
CA ASP A 82 -8.85 -47.50 -41.12
C ASP A 82 -8.50 -46.03 -40.84
N GLY A 83 -7.23 -45.67 -41.04
CA GLY A 83 -6.73 -44.34 -40.73
C GLY A 83 -6.49 -44.05 -39.24
N LEU A 84 -6.57 -45.05 -38.35
CA LEU A 84 -6.21 -44.90 -36.93
C LEU A 84 -4.76 -44.39 -36.80
N LEU A 85 -4.58 -43.16 -36.33
CA LEU A 85 -3.28 -42.48 -36.28
C LEU A 85 -2.70 -42.49 -34.85
N ILE A 86 -1.44 -42.88 -34.74
CA ILE A 86 -0.65 -42.81 -33.50
C ILE A 86 0.75 -42.26 -33.79
N TYR A 87 1.41 -41.74 -32.76
CA TYR A 87 2.85 -41.46 -32.83
C TYR A 87 3.61 -42.61 -32.18
N ASN A 88 4.45 -43.30 -32.97
CA ASN A 88 5.23 -44.43 -32.50
C ASN A 88 6.53 -43.93 -31.87
N THR A 89 6.63 -43.99 -30.54
CA THR A 89 7.80 -43.53 -29.80
C THR A 89 9.01 -44.43 -29.98
N SER A 90 8.83 -45.68 -30.43
CA SER A 90 9.94 -46.59 -30.75
C SER A 90 10.60 -46.24 -32.09
N THR A 91 9.85 -45.68 -33.04
CA THR A 91 10.38 -45.33 -34.38
C THR A 91 10.48 -43.82 -34.61
N GLY A 92 10.01 -43.00 -33.67
CA GLY A 92 9.98 -41.53 -33.81
C GLY A 92 9.07 -41.03 -34.93
N CYS A 93 8.07 -41.81 -35.34
CA CYS A 93 7.28 -41.55 -36.54
C CYS A 93 5.80 -41.80 -36.37
N PHE A 94 4.99 -41.10 -37.16
CA PHE A 94 3.56 -41.35 -37.22
C PHE A 94 3.28 -42.66 -37.95
N ASN A 95 2.45 -43.49 -37.33
CA ASN A 95 1.91 -44.67 -37.97
C ASN A 95 0.40 -44.54 -38.10
N TYR A 96 -0.13 -45.01 -39.23
CA TYR A 96 -1.56 -45.19 -39.40
C TYR A 96 -1.87 -46.64 -39.73
N TRP A 97 -3.01 -47.12 -39.24
CA TRP A 97 -3.50 -48.44 -39.61
C TRP A 97 -4.10 -48.39 -41.01
N SER A 98 -3.59 -49.21 -41.93
CA SER A 98 -4.21 -49.44 -43.23
C SER A 98 -5.00 -50.74 -43.17
N SER A 99 -6.32 -50.64 -43.27
CA SER A 99 -7.19 -51.81 -43.28
C SER A 99 -7.04 -52.62 -44.56
N VAL A 100 -6.74 -51.96 -45.69
CA VAL A 100 -6.52 -52.60 -47.00
C VAL A 100 -5.29 -53.49 -46.99
N GLN A 101 -4.21 -53.05 -46.32
CA GLN A 101 -2.95 -53.81 -46.26
C GLN A 101 -2.81 -54.64 -44.97
N ALA A 102 -3.76 -54.52 -44.04
CA ALA A 102 -3.74 -55.12 -42.71
C ALA A 102 -2.41 -54.90 -41.96
N VAL A 103 -1.81 -53.72 -42.12
CA VAL A 103 -0.50 -53.37 -41.54
C VAL A 103 -0.46 -51.92 -41.08
N TRP A 104 0.38 -51.65 -40.08
CA TRP A 104 0.76 -50.29 -39.70
C TRP A 104 1.70 -49.71 -40.75
N LEU A 105 1.26 -48.66 -41.43
CA LEU A 105 2.08 -47.92 -42.39
C LEU A 105 2.69 -46.69 -41.72
N SER A 106 3.93 -46.37 -42.11
CA SER A 106 4.64 -45.19 -41.63
C SER A 106 4.46 -44.03 -42.60
N LEU A 107 4.12 -42.85 -42.09
CA LEU A 107 4.05 -41.62 -42.90
C LEU A 107 5.43 -41.03 -43.20
N CYS A 108 6.49 -41.56 -42.58
CA CYS A 108 7.86 -41.08 -42.77
C CYS A 108 8.59 -41.69 -43.99
N GLY A 109 7.94 -42.58 -44.76
CA GLY A 109 8.47 -43.06 -46.06
C GLY A 109 9.70 -43.99 -46.02
N THR A 110 10.26 -44.31 -44.87
CA THR A 110 11.40 -45.26 -44.76
C THR A 110 10.91 -46.72 -44.82
N PRO A 111 11.41 -47.54 -45.77
CA PRO A 111 11.25 -48.99 -45.72
C PRO A 111 11.74 -49.54 -44.37
N PRO A 112 11.20 -50.65 -43.87
CA PRO A 112 11.70 -51.26 -42.64
C PRO A 112 13.21 -51.58 -42.77
N PRO A 113 13.97 -51.64 -41.66
CA PRO A 113 15.37 -52.05 -41.71
C PRO A 113 15.53 -53.43 -42.37
N ALA A 114 16.51 -53.58 -43.26
CA ALA A 114 16.84 -54.86 -43.87
C ALA A 114 17.33 -55.86 -42.81
N VAL A 115 17.00 -57.13 -43.00
CA VAL A 115 17.62 -58.21 -42.22
C VAL A 115 18.82 -58.73 -42.99
N ILE A 116 20.01 -58.47 -42.45
CA ILE A 116 21.30 -58.72 -43.09
C ILE A 116 22.09 -59.67 -42.18
N ASN A 117 22.68 -60.70 -42.76
CA ASN A 117 23.58 -61.61 -42.07
C ASN A 117 24.87 -61.81 -42.88
N ILE A 118 25.95 -62.12 -42.18
CA ILE A 118 27.21 -62.58 -42.77
C ILE A 118 27.54 -63.95 -42.20
N SER A 119 27.71 -64.95 -43.05
CA SER A 119 28.10 -66.30 -42.62
C SER A 119 29.61 -66.36 -42.33
N THR A 120 30.06 -67.41 -41.63
CA THR A 120 31.48 -67.66 -41.39
C THR A 120 32.27 -67.87 -42.69
N VAL A 121 31.67 -68.47 -43.71
CA VAL A 121 32.30 -68.62 -45.04
C VAL A 121 32.48 -67.25 -45.70
N GLN A 122 31.43 -66.44 -45.73
CA GLN A 122 31.46 -65.08 -46.28
C GLN A 122 32.43 -64.16 -45.53
N CYS A 123 32.63 -64.37 -44.22
CA CYS A 123 33.60 -63.61 -43.45
C CYS A 123 35.04 -63.81 -43.93
N ASN A 124 35.40 -65.02 -44.37
CA ASN A 124 36.74 -65.31 -44.90
C ASN A 124 36.96 -64.73 -46.30
N GLU A 125 35.89 -64.27 -46.96
CA GLU A 125 35.92 -63.65 -48.29
C GLU A 125 35.99 -62.11 -48.22
N VAL A 126 36.07 -61.52 -47.02
CA VAL A 126 36.21 -60.07 -46.86
C VAL A 126 37.55 -59.60 -47.42
N VAL A 127 37.52 -58.58 -48.27
CA VAL A 127 38.71 -58.02 -48.93
C VAL A 127 39.00 -56.60 -48.44
N VAL A 128 40.22 -56.38 -47.96
CA VAL A 128 40.75 -55.07 -47.60
C VAL A 128 41.52 -54.50 -48.80
N ASN A 129 41.14 -53.33 -49.28
CA ASN A 129 41.81 -52.65 -50.39
C ASN A 129 42.54 -51.40 -49.90
N GLY A 130 43.65 -51.07 -50.56
CA GLY A 130 44.50 -49.92 -50.28
C GLY A 130 45.69 -50.23 -49.37
N ILE A 131 46.66 -49.31 -49.33
CA ILE A 131 47.78 -49.35 -48.39
C ILE A 131 47.39 -48.47 -47.20
N TYR A 132 47.57 -48.99 -45.99
CA TYR A 132 47.28 -48.26 -44.75
C TYR A 132 48.60 -47.97 -44.07
N LYS A 133 48.86 -46.69 -43.79
CA LYS A 133 50.08 -46.25 -43.11
C LYS A 133 49.73 -45.45 -41.88
N GLN A 134 50.48 -45.69 -40.81
CA GLN A 134 50.37 -44.93 -39.58
C GLN A 134 50.57 -43.43 -39.87
N GLY A 135 49.61 -42.60 -39.48
CA GLY A 135 49.65 -41.16 -39.66
C GLY A 135 49.18 -40.64 -41.02
N GLU A 136 48.89 -41.51 -42.00
CA GLU A 136 48.34 -41.08 -43.29
C GLU A 136 46.81 -41.19 -43.29
N PHE A 137 46.13 -40.11 -43.67
CA PHE A 137 44.66 -40.10 -43.77
C PHE A 137 44.22 -41.02 -44.92
N LEU A 138 43.16 -41.81 -44.67
CA LEU A 138 42.62 -42.73 -45.65
C LEU A 138 42.05 -41.98 -46.87
N ASN A 139 42.35 -42.47 -48.07
CA ASN A 139 41.84 -41.91 -49.32
C ASN A 139 40.82 -42.86 -49.98
N SER A 140 40.33 -42.50 -51.16
CA SER A 140 39.30 -43.26 -51.89
C SER A 140 39.70 -44.69 -52.26
N ASN A 141 40.99 -45.04 -52.21
CA ASN A 141 41.45 -46.41 -52.47
C ASN A 141 41.39 -47.30 -51.22
N ASN A 142 41.19 -46.73 -50.03
CA ASN A 142 41.08 -47.46 -48.76
C ASN A 142 39.63 -47.90 -48.56
N THR A 143 39.30 -49.12 -48.98
CA THR A 143 37.94 -49.67 -48.90
C THR A 143 37.92 -51.08 -48.32
N LEU A 144 36.76 -51.48 -47.77
CA LEU A 144 36.50 -52.82 -47.25
C LEU A 144 35.30 -53.43 -47.99
N ASN A 145 35.53 -54.52 -48.71
CA ASN A 145 34.47 -55.22 -49.44
C ASN A 145 33.95 -56.39 -48.60
N ILE A 146 32.66 -56.38 -48.30
CA ILE A 146 32.00 -57.34 -47.41
C ILE A 146 30.85 -58.05 -48.16
N PRO A 147 30.90 -59.38 -48.35
CA PRO A 147 29.77 -60.15 -48.85
C PRO A 147 28.73 -60.39 -47.75
N VAL A 148 27.46 -60.13 -48.05
CA VAL A 148 26.33 -60.28 -47.11
C VAL A 148 25.13 -61.00 -47.75
N SER A 149 24.29 -61.59 -46.90
CA SER A 149 23.03 -62.24 -47.29
C SER A 149 21.85 -61.46 -46.70
N VAL A 150 20.89 -61.08 -47.54
CA VAL A 150 19.72 -60.26 -47.17
C VAL A 150 18.46 -61.11 -47.21
N THR A 151 17.84 -61.31 -46.06
CA THR A 151 16.62 -62.13 -45.91
C THR A 151 15.34 -61.30 -45.80
N GLN A 152 15.47 -59.97 -45.65
CA GLN A 152 14.38 -59.01 -45.76
C GLN A 152 14.89 -57.73 -46.43
N ALA A 153 14.22 -57.32 -47.53
CA ALA A 153 14.49 -56.05 -48.22
C ALA A 153 14.22 -54.85 -47.30
N GLY A 154 14.98 -53.77 -47.45
CA GLY A 154 14.92 -52.65 -46.52
C GLY A 154 16.14 -51.74 -46.56
N THR A 155 16.19 -50.76 -45.66
CA THR A 155 17.37 -49.88 -45.49
C THR A 155 18.49 -50.61 -44.76
N TYR A 156 19.74 -50.33 -45.11
CA TYR A 156 20.90 -50.82 -44.38
C TYR A 156 21.89 -49.72 -44.03
N GLU A 157 22.57 -49.93 -42.91
CA GLU A 157 23.75 -49.22 -42.46
C GLU A 157 24.75 -50.25 -41.94
N VAL A 158 25.94 -50.26 -42.53
CA VAL A 158 27.00 -51.20 -42.19
C VAL A 158 28.27 -50.43 -41.87
N SER A 159 28.90 -50.77 -40.76
CA SER A 159 30.18 -50.20 -40.35
C SER A 159 31.16 -51.27 -39.93
N ALA A 160 32.44 -50.98 -40.07
CA ALA A 160 33.53 -51.78 -39.53
C ALA A 160 34.52 -50.83 -38.84
N SER A 161 34.71 -50.99 -37.53
CA SER A 161 35.50 -50.05 -36.72
C SER A 161 36.71 -50.71 -36.06
N THR A 162 37.76 -49.93 -35.84
CA THR A 162 38.91 -50.25 -35.00
C THR A 162 39.16 -49.13 -33.98
N ASN A 163 39.90 -49.42 -32.92
CA ASN A 163 40.38 -48.41 -31.97
C ASN A 163 41.58 -47.62 -32.50
N ASN A 164 42.03 -47.91 -33.71
CA ASN A 164 43.24 -47.33 -34.28
C ASN A 164 43.02 -46.05 -35.11
N GLY A 165 41.95 -45.29 -34.86
CA GLY A 165 41.76 -43.94 -35.43
C GLY A 165 41.12 -43.87 -36.82
N TYR A 166 40.64 -44.98 -37.36
CA TYR A 166 39.88 -45.02 -38.61
C TYR A 166 38.74 -46.06 -38.53
N TYR A 167 37.78 -45.95 -39.45
CA TYR A 167 36.67 -46.88 -39.59
C TYR A 167 36.20 -46.92 -41.05
N PHE A 168 35.37 -47.91 -41.36
CA PHE A 168 34.71 -48.06 -42.66
C PHE A 168 33.20 -47.98 -42.48
N SER A 169 32.51 -47.39 -43.44
CA SER A 169 31.04 -47.38 -43.43
C SER A 169 30.43 -47.33 -44.82
N THR A 170 29.19 -47.80 -44.92
CA THR A 170 28.32 -47.65 -46.09
C THR A 170 26.86 -47.77 -45.67
N SER A 171 25.96 -47.12 -46.39
CA SER A 171 24.52 -47.20 -46.16
C SER A 171 23.76 -47.18 -47.48
N GLY A 172 22.54 -47.68 -47.48
CA GLY A 172 21.74 -47.79 -48.69
C GLY A 172 20.43 -48.54 -48.49
N THR A 173 19.90 -49.10 -49.59
CA THR A 173 18.68 -49.90 -49.59
C THR A 173 18.88 -51.18 -50.39
N PHE A 174 18.39 -52.30 -49.87
CA PHE A 174 18.24 -53.53 -50.63
C PHE A 174 16.84 -53.58 -51.22
N PRO A 175 16.68 -53.56 -52.56
CA PRO A 175 15.37 -53.62 -53.20
C PRO A 175 14.73 -55.01 -53.11
N THR A 176 15.54 -56.06 -52.95
CA THR A 176 15.11 -57.46 -52.90
C THR A 176 15.98 -58.26 -51.93
N THR A 177 15.51 -59.45 -51.53
CA THR A 177 16.33 -60.44 -50.81
C THR A 177 17.37 -61.07 -51.75
N GLY A 178 18.54 -61.43 -51.24
CA GLY A 178 19.61 -62.04 -52.05
C GLY A 178 21.01 -61.85 -51.45
N SER A 179 22.03 -62.24 -52.19
CA SER A 179 23.44 -62.04 -51.83
C SER A 179 23.98 -60.76 -52.49
N TYR A 180 24.69 -59.95 -51.70
CA TYR A 180 25.22 -58.67 -52.14
C TYR A 180 26.68 -58.51 -51.68
N MET A 181 27.48 -57.78 -52.47
CA MET A 181 28.79 -57.28 -52.04
C MET A 181 28.65 -55.81 -51.68
N LEU A 182 28.99 -55.46 -50.45
CA LEU A 182 29.01 -54.07 -49.98
C LEU A 182 30.44 -53.55 -49.99
N THR A 183 30.67 -52.38 -50.58
CA THR A 183 31.92 -51.64 -50.47
C THR A 183 31.76 -50.57 -49.42
N LEU A 184 32.54 -50.65 -48.34
CA LEU A 184 32.60 -49.65 -47.29
C LEU A 184 33.81 -48.75 -47.53
N ASN A 185 33.58 -47.44 -47.48
CA ASN A 185 34.65 -46.45 -47.63
C ASN A 185 35.33 -46.20 -46.28
N GLY A 186 36.66 -46.22 -46.28
CA GLY A 186 37.47 -45.93 -45.11
C GLY A 186 37.58 -44.43 -44.87
N VAL A 187 37.49 -44.03 -43.59
CA VAL A 187 37.67 -42.64 -43.14
C VAL A 187 38.49 -42.64 -41.85
N GLY A 188 39.40 -41.69 -41.73
CA GLY A 188 40.23 -41.48 -40.54
C GLY A 188 41.71 -41.62 -40.83
N THR A 189 42.51 -41.65 -39.77
CA THR A 189 43.98 -41.74 -39.84
C THR A 189 44.44 -42.84 -38.88
N PRO A 190 45.15 -43.88 -39.35
CA PRO A 190 45.68 -44.91 -38.48
C PRO A 190 46.69 -44.34 -37.47
N ASN A 191 46.47 -44.55 -36.16
CA ASN A 191 47.30 -43.95 -35.10
C ASN A 191 48.52 -44.79 -34.73
N ARG A 192 48.43 -46.11 -34.90
CA ARG A 192 49.44 -47.12 -34.61
C ARG A 192 49.70 -47.93 -35.87
N GLY A 193 50.96 -48.18 -36.20
CA GLY A 193 51.32 -49.17 -37.20
C GLY A 193 51.98 -50.40 -36.59
N TYR A 194 52.11 -51.43 -37.40
CA TYR A 194 52.56 -52.76 -37.04
C TYR A 194 53.83 -53.12 -37.80
N ASN A 195 54.64 -53.99 -37.21
CA ASN A 195 55.81 -54.54 -37.88
C ASN A 195 55.38 -55.62 -38.88
N THR A 196 56.18 -55.81 -39.94
CA THR A 196 55.94 -56.84 -40.95
C THR A 196 55.76 -58.23 -40.33
N GLY A 197 54.64 -58.89 -40.58
CA GLY A 197 54.30 -60.23 -40.06
C GLY A 197 53.26 -60.24 -38.94
N GLU A 198 52.89 -59.10 -38.37
CA GLU A 198 51.78 -58.98 -37.42
C GLU A 198 50.42 -58.91 -38.14
N SER A 199 49.34 -59.40 -37.51
CA SER A 199 48.01 -59.46 -38.12
C SER A 199 47.37 -58.08 -38.38
N GLY A 200 47.80 -57.03 -37.68
CA GLY A 200 47.22 -55.68 -37.80
C GLY A 200 46.00 -55.44 -36.90
N ASP A 201 45.13 -54.52 -37.31
CA ASP A 201 43.92 -54.12 -36.57
C ASP A 201 42.77 -55.11 -36.79
N GLU A 202 42.25 -55.73 -35.73
CA GLU A 202 41.00 -56.50 -35.77
C GLU A 202 39.80 -55.54 -35.94
N LEU A 203 38.96 -55.75 -36.96
CA LEU A 203 37.76 -54.95 -37.17
C LEU A 203 36.54 -55.55 -36.46
N THR A 204 35.71 -54.67 -35.87
CA THR A 204 34.37 -55.04 -35.40
C THR A 204 33.34 -54.61 -36.43
N ILE A 205 32.66 -55.58 -37.06
CA ILE A 205 31.61 -55.31 -38.05
C ILE A 205 30.25 -55.19 -37.36
N VAL A 206 29.49 -54.16 -37.72
CA VAL A 206 28.11 -53.93 -37.27
C VAL A 206 27.20 -53.85 -38.49
N LEU A 207 26.17 -54.71 -38.52
CA LEU A 207 25.13 -54.74 -39.53
C LEU A 207 23.83 -54.21 -38.90
N ASN A 208 23.33 -53.04 -39.30
CA ASN A 208 22.11 -52.42 -38.77
C ASN A 208 22.09 -52.38 -37.23
N ASN A 209 23.14 -51.81 -36.63
CA ASN A 209 23.35 -51.71 -35.18
C ASN A 209 23.45 -53.07 -34.43
N ARG A 210 23.65 -54.18 -35.14
CA ARG A 210 23.94 -55.50 -34.54
C ARG A 210 25.37 -55.94 -34.86
N PRO A 211 26.21 -56.24 -33.86
CA PRO A 211 27.53 -56.81 -34.09
C PRO A 211 27.44 -58.13 -34.85
N ALA A 212 28.28 -58.30 -35.86
CA ALA A 212 28.44 -59.56 -36.58
C ALA A 212 29.57 -60.39 -35.96
N ASN A 213 29.47 -61.73 -36.05
CA ASN A 213 30.53 -62.64 -35.62
C ASN A 213 31.71 -62.71 -36.62
N CYS A 214 31.88 -61.68 -37.46
CA CYS A 214 32.93 -61.60 -38.46
C CYS A 214 33.98 -60.56 -38.07
N LYS A 215 35.26 -60.95 -38.06
CA LYS A 215 36.38 -60.15 -37.57
C LYS A 215 37.60 -60.19 -38.51
N PRO A 216 37.54 -59.48 -39.64
CA PRO A 216 38.69 -59.36 -40.54
C PRO A 216 39.77 -58.44 -39.92
N PHE A 217 40.99 -58.54 -40.43
CA PHE A 217 42.11 -57.71 -40.00
C PHE A 217 42.59 -56.75 -41.10
N VAL A 218 43.05 -55.56 -40.71
CA VAL A 218 43.69 -54.57 -41.59
C VAL A 218 45.12 -54.32 -41.13
N PHE A 219 46.09 -54.60 -41.99
CA PHE A 219 47.49 -54.30 -41.70
C PHE A 219 47.81 -52.82 -41.95
N VAL A 220 48.36 -52.14 -40.93
CA VAL A 220 48.79 -50.74 -41.01
C VAL A 220 50.32 -50.68 -40.91
N GLU A 221 50.99 -50.17 -41.94
CA GLU A 221 52.45 -49.99 -41.95
C GLU A 221 52.87 -48.93 -40.90
N LYS A 222 53.91 -49.23 -40.13
CA LYS A 222 54.46 -48.33 -39.09
C LYS A 222 55.19 -47.12 -39.67
N ALA A 223 54.94 -45.93 -39.12
CA ALA A 223 55.62 -44.69 -39.51
C ALA A 223 57.09 -44.68 -39.03
N SER A 224 58.01 -44.19 -39.85
CA SER A 224 59.45 -44.17 -39.58
C SER A 224 59.97 -42.81 -39.07
N VAL A 225 59.41 -42.28 -37.99
CA VAL A 225 59.84 -41.00 -37.36
C VAL A 225 60.63 -41.26 -36.07
N ASP A 226 61.65 -40.44 -35.80
CA ASP A 226 62.38 -40.49 -34.53
C ASP A 226 62.87 -39.09 -34.12
N PHE A 227 62.76 -38.77 -32.84
CA PHE A 227 63.10 -37.48 -32.26
C PHE A 227 63.22 -37.55 -30.74
N VAL A 228 63.98 -36.63 -30.15
CA VAL A 228 64.15 -36.47 -28.70
C VAL A 228 63.43 -35.23 -28.20
N ILE A 229 62.57 -35.36 -27.18
CA ILE A 229 61.85 -34.24 -26.56
C ILE A 229 62.69 -33.63 -25.43
N THR A 230 62.78 -32.29 -25.38
CA THR A 230 63.46 -31.58 -24.28
C THR A 230 62.46 -31.22 -23.18
N CYS A 231 62.21 -32.14 -22.24
CA CYS A 231 61.14 -31.99 -21.23
C CYS A 231 61.26 -30.74 -20.33
N ALA A 232 62.48 -30.30 -20.02
CA ALA A 232 62.72 -29.16 -19.13
C ALA A 232 62.24 -27.81 -19.70
N ASN A 233 61.99 -27.74 -21.01
CA ASN A 233 61.64 -26.50 -21.72
C ASN A 233 60.18 -26.48 -22.17
N ILE A 234 59.34 -27.41 -21.71
CA ILE A 234 57.91 -27.39 -22.05
C ILE A 234 57.23 -26.25 -21.30
N GLN A 235 56.66 -25.30 -22.03
CA GLN A 235 55.98 -24.14 -21.46
C GLN A 235 54.49 -24.15 -21.80
N SER A 236 53.66 -23.95 -20.78
CA SER A 236 52.23 -23.73 -20.93
C SER A 236 51.94 -22.28 -21.31
N GLN A 237 51.15 -22.07 -22.34
CA GLN A 237 50.69 -20.77 -22.83
C GLN A 237 49.17 -20.64 -22.63
N GLY A 238 48.71 -19.40 -22.50
CA GLY A 238 47.30 -19.06 -22.27
C GLY A 238 46.89 -19.11 -20.80
N ASN A 239 45.72 -18.53 -20.51
CA ASN A 239 45.10 -18.59 -19.18
C ASN A 239 44.08 -19.73 -19.13
N TYR A 240 44.02 -20.43 -18.01
CA TYR A 240 43.14 -21.58 -17.81
C TYR A 240 42.17 -21.27 -16.68
N TYR A 241 40.87 -21.32 -16.98
CA TYR A 241 39.81 -20.96 -16.04
C TYR A 241 38.78 -22.09 -15.91
N ILE A 242 38.16 -22.20 -14.73
CA ILE A 242 37.19 -23.25 -14.41
C ILE A 242 35.96 -23.10 -15.31
N GLY A 243 35.57 -24.15 -16.02
CA GLY A 243 34.35 -24.12 -16.85
C GLY A 243 34.47 -23.32 -18.14
N MET A 244 35.65 -22.79 -18.48
CA MET A 244 35.88 -22.16 -19.79
C MET A 244 36.54 -23.15 -20.74
N ALA A 245 35.97 -23.30 -21.94
CA ALA A 245 36.57 -24.13 -22.98
C ALA A 245 37.93 -23.55 -23.41
N LEU A 246 38.90 -24.43 -23.62
CA LEU A 246 40.20 -24.04 -24.16
C LEU A 246 40.04 -23.55 -25.60
N ASN A 247 40.85 -22.56 -25.97
CA ASN A 247 40.89 -21.98 -27.31
C ASN A 247 42.31 -22.02 -27.88
N ASP A 248 42.50 -21.43 -29.06
CA ASP A 248 43.77 -21.43 -29.79
C ASP A 248 44.94 -20.77 -29.04
N THR A 249 44.72 -20.08 -27.92
CA THR A 249 45.80 -19.53 -27.08
C THR A 249 46.30 -20.51 -26.01
N ASN A 250 45.55 -21.57 -25.73
CA ASN A 250 45.88 -22.58 -24.72
C ASN A 250 46.74 -23.68 -25.35
N LYS A 251 48.07 -23.54 -25.24
CA LYS A 251 49.02 -24.46 -25.89
C LYS A 251 50.12 -24.92 -24.94
N LEU A 252 50.71 -26.07 -25.26
CA LEU A 252 52.04 -26.45 -24.79
C LEU A 252 53.05 -26.23 -25.92
N GLN A 253 54.08 -25.42 -25.68
CA GLN A 253 55.20 -25.29 -26.59
C GLN A 253 56.26 -26.33 -26.24
N VAL A 254 56.66 -27.17 -27.21
CA VAL A 254 57.54 -28.32 -27.01
C VAL A 254 58.74 -28.24 -27.95
N ALA A 255 59.94 -28.24 -27.38
CA ALA A 255 61.19 -28.31 -28.15
C ALA A 255 61.59 -29.78 -28.38
N VAL A 256 61.90 -30.12 -29.64
CA VAL A 256 62.29 -31.47 -30.07
C VAL A 256 63.54 -31.43 -30.94
N ASN A 257 64.34 -32.50 -30.90
CA ASN A 257 65.48 -32.69 -31.82
C ASN A 257 65.23 -33.92 -32.69
N VAL A 258 65.00 -33.71 -33.98
CA VAL A 258 64.58 -34.73 -34.94
C VAL A 258 65.78 -35.51 -35.46
N THR A 259 65.76 -36.84 -35.33
CA THR A 259 66.81 -37.77 -35.78
C THR A 259 66.41 -38.55 -37.03
N SER A 260 65.10 -38.77 -37.25
CA SER A 260 64.52 -39.34 -38.47
C SER A 260 63.25 -38.57 -38.84
N THR A 261 63.20 -38.10 -40.09
CA THR A 261 62.06 -37.35 -40.65
C THR A 261 60.85 -38.26 -40.83
N GLY A 262 59.66 -37.73 -40.65
CA GLY A 262 58.41 -38.48 -40.80
C GLY A 262 57.25 -37.83 -40.06
N PHE A 263 56.09 -38.48 -40.09
CA PHE A 263 54.90 -38.03 -39.37
C PHE A 263 55.08 -38.17 -37.86
N TRP A 264 54.90 -37.09 -37.12
CA TRP A 264 54.92 -37.08 -35.67
C TRP A 264 53.53 -36.87 -35.09
N SER A 265 53.27 -37.51 -33.95
CA SER A 265 52.06 -37.37 -33.16
C SER A 265 52.42 -37.37 -31.68
N ILE A 266 51.97 -36.34 -30.98
CA ILE A 266 52.20 -36.14 -29.56
C ILE A 266 50.89 -35.80 -28.87
N ASN A 267 50.62 -36.46 -27.76
CA ASN A 267 49.43 -36.21 -26.95
C ASN A 267 49.75 -36.33 -25.46
N THR A 268 48.94 -35.68 -24.63
CA THR A 268 48.94 -35.87 -23.19
C THR A 268 47.80 -36.76 -22.73
N ASN A 269 47.87 -37.27 -21.50
CA ASN A 269 46.68 -37.79 -20.83
C ASN A 269 45.60 -36.68 -20.67
N VAL A 270 44.35 -37.09 -20.49
CA VAL A 270 43.28 -36.18 -20.06
C VAL A 270 43.36 -36.02 -18.55
N LEU A 271 43.40 -34.78 -18.08
CA LEU A 271 43.39 -34.45 -16.65
C LEU A 271 42.49 -33.25 -16.44
N ASN A 272 41.67 -33.29 -15.38
CA ASN A 272 40.80 -32.18 -14.98
C ASN A 272 39.91 -31.65 -16.13
N GLY A 273 39.48 -32.53 -17.04
CA GLY A 273 38.56 -32.21 -18.14
C GLY A 273 39.20 -31.70 -19.44
N TYR A 274 40.53 -31.64 -19.53
CA TYR A 274 41.22 -31.18 -20.75
C TYR A 274 42.52 -31.97 -21.04
N SER A 275 43.05 -31.81 -22.25
CA SER A 275 44.30 -32.44 -22.71
C SER A 275 44.95 -31.62 -23.83
N PHE A 276 46.18 -31.96 -24.19
CA PHE A 276 46.91 -31.31 -25.29
C PHE A 276 47.33 -32.35 -26.33
N ALA A 277 47.20 -31.99 -27.62
CA ALA A 277 47.66 -32.84 -28.71
C ALA A 277 48.20 -32.01 -29.88
N GLY A 278 49.11 -32.60 -30.64
CA GLY A 278 49.67 -32.03 -31.86
C GLY A 278 50.09 -33.14 -32.81
N THR A 279 49.97 -32.88 -34.10
CA THR A 279 50.46 -33.78 -35.17
C THR A 279 51.08 -32.95 -36.28
N GLY A 280 51.98 -33.57 -37.06
CA GLY A 280 52.60 -32.91 -38.20
C GLY A 280 53.63 -33.80 -38.89
N ASN A 281 54.42 -33.22 -39.79
CA ASN A 281 55.52 -33.91 -40.45
C ASN A 281 56.83 -33.17 -40.20
N PHE A 282 57.87 -33.90 -39.79
CA PHE A 282 59.24 -33.37 -39.85
C PHE A 282 59.80 -33.63 -41.25
N THR A 283 60.20 -32.56 -41.93
CA THR A 283 60.81 -32.62 -43.28
C THR A 283 62.32 -32.46 -43.24
N THR A 284 62.88 -32.11 -42.09
CA THR A 284 64.32 -31.88 -41.85
C THR A 284 64.74 -32.47 -40.52
N ILE A 285 66.00 -32.89 -40.41
CA ILE A 285 66.63 -33.30 -39.15
C ILE A 285 67.07 -32.07 -38.33
N GLY A 286 67.27 -32.24 -37.03
CA GLY A 286 67.74 -31.18 -36.12
C GLY A 286 66.64 -30.57 -35.24
N ALA A 287 66.94 -29.44 -34.61
CA ALA A 287 66.07 -28.80 -33.63
C ALA A 287 64.81 -28.19 -34.25
N HIS A 288 63.65 -28.48 -33.66
CA HIS A 288 62.35 -27.93 -34.02
C HIS A 288 61.58 -27.53 -32.76
N THR A 289 60.65 -26.60 -32.91
CA THR A 289 59.66 -26.26 -31.88
C THR A 289 58.29 -26.56 -32.45
N ILE A 290 57.49 -27.30 -31.70
CA ILE A 290 56.12 -27.68 -32.07
C ILE A 290 55.15 -27.21 -30.97
N GLU A 291 53.89 -27.10 -31.34
CA GLU A 291 52.82 -26.69 -30.44
C GLU A 291 51.80 -27.83 -30.30
N LEU A 292 51.40 -28.10 -29.06
CA LEU A 292 50.28 -28.98 -28.76
C LEU A 292 49.11 -28.10 -28.35
N THR A 293 48.01 -28.17 -29.10
CA THR A 293 46.81 -27.39 -28.83
C THR A 293 45.99 -28.05 -27.72
N GLY A 294 45.56 -27.25 -26.75
CA GLY A 294 44.70 -27.68 -25.67
C GLY A 294 43.25 -27.83 -26.13
N THR A 295 42.59 -28.91 -25.71
CA THR A 295 41.17 -29.15 -25.95
C THR A 295 40.48 -29.59 -24.66
N GLY A 296 39.20 -29.25 -24.50
CA GLY A 296 38.41 -29.56 -23.32
C GLY A 296 38.16 -28.34 -22.44
N MET A 297 37.78 -28.58 -21.18
CA MET A 297 37.34 -27.55 -20.24
C MET A 297 37.82 -27.91 -18.83
N PRO A 298 38.63 -27.07 -18.17
CA PRO A 298 39.05 -27.29 -16.79
C PRO A 298 37.87 -27.40 -15.83
N LEU A 299 37.86 -28.41 -14.95
CA LEU A 299 36.75 -28.64 -14.00
C LEU A 299 37.02 -28.09 -12.59
N ALA A 300 38.29 -27.93 -12.20
CA ALA A 300 38.70 -27.43 -10.89
C ALA A 300 39.98 -26.58 -10.98
N SER A 301 40.17 -25.63 -10.07
CA SER A 301 41.41 -24.87 -9.96
C SER A 301 42.54 -25.69 -9.34
N GLY A 302 43.79 -25.32 -9.65
CA GLY A 302 44.99 -25.96 -9.12
C GLY A 302 46.02 -26.27 -10.20
N THR A 303 47.10 -26.92 -9.80
CA THR A 303 48.17 -27.34 -10.73
C THR A 303 47.89 -28.76 -11.24
N ASN A 304 47.64 -28.89 -12.53
CA ASN A 304 47.46 -30.16 -13.22
C ASN A 304 48.82 -30.63 -13.79
N GLN A 305 49.17 -31.89 -13.54
CA GLN A 305 50.44 -32.50 -13.96
C GLN A 305 50.21 -33.45 -15.14
N PHE A 306 50.55 -33.03 -16.35
CA PHE A 306 50.34 -33.80 -17.56
C PHE A 306 51.53 -34.71 -17.90
N ASN A 307 51.22 -35.87 -18.48
CA ASN A 307 52.17 -36.81 -19.04
C ASN A 307 52.00 -36.85 -20.55
N LEU A 308 53.10 -36.65 -21.27
CA LEU A 308 53.17 -36.55 -22.71
C LEU A 308 53.75 -37.84 -23.29
N SER A 309 53.09 -38.37 -24.31
CA SER A 309 53.52 -39.53 -25.10
C SER A 309 53.69 -39.15 -26.57
N SER A 310 54.61 -39.83 -27.26
CA SER A 310 54.90 -39.59 -28.68
C SER A 310 55.02 -40.89 -29.48
N ASN A 311 54.94 -40.78 -30.81
CA ASN A 311 55.14 -41.89 -31.74
C ASN A 311 56.60 -42.08 -32.20
N ALA A 312 57.58 -41.44 -31.53
CA ALA A 312 59.00 -41.60 -31.86
C ALA A 312 59.44 -43.08 -31.74
N ALA A 313 60.26 -43.54 -32.68
CA ALA A 313 60.76 -44.92 -32.72
C ALA A 313 61.52 -45.30 -31.43
N ASN A 314 62.28 -44.36 -30.87
CA ASN A 314 62.83 -44.44 -29.52
C ASN A 314 61.93 -43.62 -28.58
N ALA A 315 61.42 -44.24 -27.51
CA ALA A 315 60.39 -43.67 -26.65
C ALA A 315 60.79 -42.34 -25.99
N SER A 316 60.44 -41.22 -26.63
CA SER A 316 60.55 -39.87 -26.06
C SER A 316 59.24 -39.52 -25.36
N SER A 317 59.27 -39.47 -24.02
CA SER A 317 58.13 -39.12 -23.17
C SER A 317 58.55 -38.12 -22.10
N CYS A 318 57.60 -37.31 -21.62
CA CYS A 318 57.81 -36.34 -20.55
C CYS A 318 56.67 -36.48 -19.53
N SER A 319 57.01 -36.47 -18.24
CA SER A 319 56.03 -36.56 -17.15
C SER A 319 56.07 -35.30 -16.28
N ASN A 320 54.98 -35.05 -15.55
CA ASN A 320 54.87 -33.92 -14.61
C ASN A 320 55.02 -32.55 -15.27
N ILE A 321 54.34 -32.33 -16.39
CA ILE A 321 54.26 -31.02 -17.06
C ILE A 321 53.16 -30.19 -16.35
N PRO A 322 53.50 -29.10 -15.63
CA PRO A 322 52.52 -28.36 -14.85
C PRO A 322 51.72 -27.38 -15.72
N VAL A 323 50.39 -27.40 -15.57
CA VAL A 323 49.48 -26.37 -16.09
C VAL A 323 48.60 -25.88 -14.95
N ILE A 324 48.58 -24.57 -14.69
CA ILE A 324 47.86 -23.98 -13.55
C ILE A 324 46.50 -23.46 -14.02
N VAL A 325 45.43 -23.99 -13.42
CA VAL A 325 44.07 -23.47 -13.56
C VAL A 325 43.83 -22.48 -12.43
N ALA A 326 43.50 -21.23 -12.76
CA ALA A 326 43.32 -20.17 -11.78
C ALA A 326 42.11 -20.45 -10.86
N PRO A 327 42.23 -20.20 -9.54
CA PRO A 327 41.07 -20.19 -8.65
C PRO A 327 40.12 -19.04 -9.01
N VAL A 328 38.84 -19.18 -8.68
CA VAL A 328 37.84 -18.12 -8.88
C VAL A 328 38.34 -16.81 -8.27
N LYS A 329 38.19 -15.72 -9.02
CA LYS A 329 38.71 -14.41 -8.65
C LYS A 329 37.82 -13.31 -9.21
N TYR A 330 37.41 -12.35 -8.39
CA TYR A 330 36.55 -11.25 -8.81
C TYR A 330 36.67 -10.02 -7.89
N THR A 331 36.23 -8.87 -8.39
CA THR A 331 36.03 -7.65 -7.60
C THR A 331 34.55 -7.27 -7.57
N VAL A 332 34.14 -6.47 -6.58
CA VAL A 332 32.77 -5.96 -6.43
C VAL A 332 32.82 -4.44 -6.44
N ASN A 333 31.86 -3.82 -7.14
CA ASN A 333 31.64 -2.38 -7.07
C ASN A 333 30.41 -2.08 -6.21
N CYS A 334 30.63 -1.69 -4.95
CA CYS A 334 29.55 -1.32 -4.04
C CYS A 334 28.95 0.07 -4.31
N ASN A 335 29.65 0.95 -5.03
CA ASN A 335 29.15 2.31 -5.30
C ASN A 335 27.95 2.29 -6.26
N ASP A 336 27.92 1.31 -7.16
CA ASP A 336 26.84 1.10 -8.12
C ASP A 336 25.81 0.06 -7.64
N ALA A 337 25.86 -0.31 -6.36
CA ALA A 337 24.92 -1.28 -5.80
C ALA A 337 23.50 -0.70 -5.78
N VAL A 338 22.53 -1.46 -6.27
CA VAL A 338 21.12 -1.06 -6.26
C VAL A 338 20.40 -1.76 -5.11
N ILE A 339 19.89 -0.98 -4.16
CA ILE A 339 19.15 -1.46 -2.99
C ILE A 339 17.66 -1.41 -3.32
N ASN A 340 17.00 -2.57 -3.30
CA ASN A 340 15.57 -2.71 -3.60
C ASN A 340 14.77 -3.09 -2.36
N GLY A 341 13.55 -2.61 -2.27
CA GLY A 341 12.62 -2.89 -1.16
C GLY A 341 12.56 -1.75 -0.14
N SER A 342 11.59 -1.83 0.77
CA SER A 342 11.43 -0.88 1.87
C SER A 342 12.04 -1.46 3.15
N TYR A 343 12.72 -0.62 3.91
CA TYR A 343 13.42 -1.01 5.13
C TYR A 343 12.92 -0.15 6.29
N MET A 344 12.20 -0.78 7.22
CA MET A 344 11.61 -0.10 8.36
C MET A 344 11.95 -0.85 9.65
N GLN A 345 12.22 -0.10 10.71
CA GLN A 345 12.47 -0.65 12.04
C GLN A 345 11.37 -1.66 12.44
N ASP A 346 11.78 -2.76 13.07
CA ASP A 346 10.98 -3.90 13.54
C ASP A 346 10.12 -4.60 12.48
N VAL A 347 10.39 -4.35 11.19
CA VAL A 347 9.77 -5.06 10.07
C VAL A 347 10.73 -6.12 9.51
N ALA A 348 10.20 -7.33 9.33
CA ALA A 348 10.93 -8.43 8.72
C ALA A 348 11.14 -8.19 7.22
N LEU A 349 12.34 -8.54 6.74
CA LEU A 349 12.63 -8.53 5.31
C LEU A 349 11.79 -9.59 4.59
N ASN A 350 11.41 -9.30 3.34
CA ASN A 350 10.71 -10.19 2.45
C ASN A 350 11.45 -10.34 1.11
N SER A 351 10.87 -11.11 0.17
CA SER A 351 11.51 -11.40 -1.13
C SER A 351 11.79 -10.19 -2.01
N SER A 352 11.23 -9.02 -1.71
CA SER A 352 11.54 -7.77 -2.42
C SER A 352 12.81 -7.07 -1.92
N ASN A 353 13.27 -7.40 -0.71
CA ASN A 353 14.46 -6.79 -0.11
C ASN A 353 15.72 -7.45 -0.70
N THR A 354 16.26 -6.83 -1.75
CA THR A 354 17.41 -7.35 -2.50
C THR A 354 18.47 -6.30 -2.73
N ILE A 355 19.72 -6.74 -2.90
CA ILE A 355 20.84 -5.89 -3.33
C ILE A 355 21.35 -6.43 -4.66
N LEU A 356 21.33 -5.61 -5.69
CA LEU A 356 21.93 -5.94 -6.98
C LEU A 356 23.37 -5.42 -7.01
N LEU A 357 24.33 -6.33 -7.11
CA LEU A 357 25.76 -6.03 -7.14
C LEU A 357 26.34 -6.25 -8.53
N LYS A 358 27.18 -5.30 -8.96
CA LYS A 358 28.02 -5.46 -10.14
C LYS A 358 29.35 -6.08 -9.72
N VAL A 359 29.65 -7.27 -10.24
CA VAL A 359 30.89 -8.00 -10.00
C VAL A 359 31.71 -8.04 -11.28
N ASN A 360 33.02 -7.90 -11.20
CA ASN A 360 33.92 -8.05 -12.34
C ASN A 360 34.75 -9.33 -12.17
N VAL A 361 34.48 -10.33 -12.99
CA VAL A 361 35.07 -11.68 -12.92
C VAL A 361 36.42 -11.69 -13.62
N LEU A 362 37.46 -12.03 -12.85
CA LEU A 362 38.86 -12.11 -13.30
C LEU A 362 39.31 -13.56 -13.53
N ALA A 363 38.66 -14.52 -12.86
CA ALA A 363 38.79 -15.96 -13.11
C ALA A 363 37.47 -16.64 -12.73
N THR A 364 36.97 -17.51 -13.61
CA THR A 364 35.66 -18.17 -13.47
C THR A 364 35.66 -19.24 -12.38
N GLY A 365 34.46 -19.57 -11.90
CA GLY A 365 34.24 -20.59 -10.87
C GLY A 365 33.04 -20.28 -9.99
N LYS A 366 32.86 -21.05 -8.91
CA LYS A 366 31.74 -20.87 -7.98
C LYS A 366 32.14 -20.08 -6.74
N THR A 367 31.25 -19.22 -6.26
CA THR A 367 31.45 -18.41 -5.05
C THR A 367 30.13 -18.18 -4.32
N THR A 368 30.20 -17.70 -3.10
CA THR A 368 29.06 -17.18 -2.34
C THR A 368 29.40 -15.79 -1.86
N ILE A 369 28.53 -14.82 -2.16
CA ILE A 369 28.67 -13.42 -1.70
C ILE A 369 27.66 -13.20 -0.57
N THR A 370 28.14 -12.67 0.56
CA THR A 370 27.34 -12.41 1.76
C THR A 370 27.60 -11.03 2.32
N THR A 371 26.71 -10.55 3.18
CA THR A 371 27.03 -9.46 4.11
C THR A 371 27.34 -10.00 5.51
N ASN A 372 27.99 -9.19 6.35
CA ASN A 372 27.88 -9.39 7.80
C ASN A 372 26.43 -9.23 8.28
N THR A 373 26.14 -9.71 9.49
CA THR A 373 24.85 -9.50 10.16
C THR A 373 24.93 -8.23 11.01
N VAL A 374 24.11 -7.23 10.70
CA VAL A 374 24.02 -5.97 11.45
C VAL A 374 22.55 -5.64 11.68
N SER A 375 22.22 -5.21 12.90
CA SER A 375 20.84 -4.84 13.30
C SER A 375 19.77 -5.87 12.90
N GLY A 376 20.12 -7.16 12.99
CA GLY A 376 19.21 -8.28 12.77
C GLY A 376 19.01 -8.72 11.31
N ILE A 377 19.70 -8.12 10.34
CA ILE A 377 19.59 -8.48 8.92
C ILE A 377 20.91 -8.93 8.29
N THR A 378 20.81 -9.78 7.26
CA THR A 378 21.95 -10.23 6.42
C THR A 378 21.46 -10.53 5.00
N PHE A 379 22.37 -10.46 4.03
CA PHE A 379 22.11 -10.72 2.62
C PHE A 379 23.03 -11.81 2.08
N THR A 380 22.50 -12.66 1.20
CA THR A 380 23.29 -13.72 0.54
C THR A 380 22.88 -13.90 -0.91
N SER A 381 23.84 -14.17 -1.79
CA SER A 381 23.58 -14.61 -3.16
C SER A 381 23.21 -16.11 -3.24
N GLY A 382 23.44 -16.87 -2.16
CA GLY A 382 23.63 -18.31 -2.25
C GLY A 382 24.87 -18.65 -3.09
N VAL A 383 25.03 -19.92 -3.45
CA VAL A 383 26.11 -20.35 -4.34
C VAL A 383 25.79 -19.88 -5.76
N VAL A 384 26.67 -19.05 -6.34
CA VAL A 384 26.57 -18.55 -7.71
C VAL A 384 27.73 -19.05 -8.56
N SER A 385 27.48 -19.28 -9.86
CA SER A 385 28.52 -19.68 -10.83
C SER A 385 28.88 -18.48 -11.68
N LEU A 386 30.16 -18.12 -11.69
CA LEU A 386 30.72 -17.01 -12.46
C LEU A 386 31.35 -17.60 -13.73
N ASP A 387 30.51 -17.83 -14.75
CA ASP A 387 30.90 -18.67 -15.90
C ASP A 387 31.60 -17.89 -17.04
N ASN A 388 31.60 -16.56 -16.98
CA ASN A 388 32.20 -15.68 -17.98
C ASN A 388 33.11 -14.64 -17.31
N LEU A 389 34.19 -14.25 -17.99
CA LEU A 389 35.03 -13.12 -17.58
C LEU A 389 34.31 -11.79 -17.81
N GLY A 390 34.69 -10.76 -17.04
CA GLY A 390 34.12 -9.43 -17.14
C GLY A 390 32.94 -9.19 -16.20
N GLU A 391 32.16 -8.15 -16.48
CA GLU A 391 31.10 -7.70 -15.58
C GLU A 391 29.87 -8.62 -15.58
N GLN A 392 29.37 -8.93 -14.40
CA GLN A 392 28.13 -9.66 -14.17
C GLN A 392 27.32 -9.00 -13.06
N LEU A 393 26.00 -9.18 -13.09
CA LEU A 393 25.09 -8.72 -12.05
C LEU A 393 24.67 -9.88 -11.16
N ILE A 394 24.89 -9.74 -9.85
CA ILE A 394 24.54 -10.75 -8.85
C ILE A 394 23.51 -10.14 -7.89
N THR A 395 22.40 -10.86 -7.68
CA THR A 395 21.37 -10.45 -6.72
C THR A 395 21.60 -11.14 -5.38
N LEU A 396 21.64 -10.36 -4.31
CA LEU A 396 21.64 -10.86 -2.94
C LEU A 396 20.24 -10.69 -2.35
N THR A 397 19.76 -11.72 -1.65
CA THR A 397 18.45 -11.70 -0.99
C THR A 397 18.62 -11.48 0.51
N GLY A 398 17.86 -10.53 1.06
CA GLY A 398 17.88 -10.17 2.47
C GLY A 398 17.03 -11.10 3.33
N THR A 399 17.48 -11.36 4.55
CA THR A 399 16.73 -12.09 5.58
C THR A 399 16.89 -11.41 6.94
N GLY A 400 15.97 -11.68 7.86
CA GLY A 400 15.98 -11.15 9.23
C GLY A 400 14.98 -10.02 9.47
N THR A 401 15.08 -9.39 10.64
CA THR A 401 14.20 -8.29 11.09
C THR A 401 15.07 -7.14 11.57
N ILE A 402 14.76 -5.93 11.12
CA ILE A 402 15.53 -4.73 11.46
C ILE A 402 15.25 -4.35 12.92
N THR A 403 16.27 -4.21 13.77
CA THR A 403 16.07 -3.91 15.21
C THR A 403 16.36 -2.46 15.62
N GLY A 404 16.88 -1.63 14.70
CA GLY A 404 17.26 -0.25 14.95
C GLY A 404 16.62 0.75 13.98
N ALA A 405 16.66 2.04 14.33
CA ALA A 405 16.08 3.13 13.54
C ALA A 405 17.10 3.93 12.71
N THR A 406 18.38 3.55 12.75
CA THR A 406 19.47 4.22 12.03
C THR A 406 19.89 3.41 10.82
N ASP A 407 20.43 4.09 9.82
CA ASP A 407 21.00 3.47 8.62
C ASP A 407 22.01 2.37 8.99
N ILE A 408 21.95 1.26 8.24
CA ILE A 408 22.76 0.06 8.50
C ILE A 408 23.89 0.01 7.50
N ILE A 409 25.13 -0.12 8.00
CA ILE A 409 26.32 -0.32 7.16
C ILE A 409 26.63 -1.82 7.12
N LEU A 410 26.47 -2.43 5.95
CA LEU A 410 26.73 -3.84 5.68
C LEU A 410 28.05 -3.99 4.91
N GLY A 411 28.96 -4.81 5.43
CA GLY A 411 30.20 -5.18 4.75
C GLY A 411 29.99 -6.40 3.87
N ILE A 412 30.33 -6.27 2.59
CA ILE A 412 30.28 -7.33 1.58
C ILE A 412 31.53 -8.20 1.69
N THR A 413 31.30 -9.50 1.84
CA THR A 413 32.32 -10.55 1.84
C THR A 413 31.98 -11.58 0.76
N GLY A 414 32.99 -12.31 0.30
CA GLY A 414 32.81 -13.31 -0.76
C GLY A 414 33.84 -14.42 -0.63
N THR A 415 33.36 -15.66 -0.59
CA THR A 415 34.23 -16.83 -0.39
C THR A 415 33.87 -17.94 -1.37
N PRO A 416 34.84 -18.50 -2.11
CA PRO A 416 36.20 -17.98 -2.35
C PRO A 416 36.24 -16.85 -3.40
N GLY A 417 37.33 -16.09 -3.46
CA GLY A 417 37.71 -15.31 -4.65
C GLY A 417 37.48 -13.80 -4.65
N LEU A 418 36.92 -13.20 -3.60
CA LEU A 418 36.76 -11.75 -3.51
C LEU A 418 38.09 -11.07 -3.13
N GLU A 419 38.57 -10.14 -3.96
CA GLU A 419 39.86 -9.46 -3.73
C GLU A 419 39.75 -8.16 -2.90
N ALA A 420 38.60 -7.48 -2.96
CA ALA A 420 38.41 -6.19 -2.30
C ALA A 420 36.99 -6.12 -1.70
N PRO A 421 36.83 -6.33 -0.37
CA PRO A 421 35.56 -6.13 0.28
C PRO A 421 35.19 -4.64 0.28
N CYS A 422 33.89 -4.35 0.29
CA CYS A 422 33.36 -3.00 0.34
C CYS A 422 32.08 -2.95 1.17
N ASN A 423 31.62 -1.75 1.54
CA ASN A 423 30.45 -1.56 2.38
C ASN A 423 29.29 -0.93 1.61
N ILE A 424 28.06 -1.25 2.01
CA ILE A 424 26.81 -0.68 1.50
C ILE A 424 26.01 -0.12 2.67
N THR A 425 25.38 1.02 2.47
CA THR A 425 24.50 1.65 3.48
C THR A 425 23.04 1.40 3.11
N ILE A 426 22.29 0.75 3.99
CA ILE A 426 20.84 0.55 3.85
C ILE A 426 20.12 1.66 4.63
N PRO A 427 19.35 2.55 3.96
CA PRO A 427 18.60 3.58 4.65
C PRO A 427 17.42 2.96 5.42
N ILE A 428 17.27 3.31 6.69
CA ILE A 428 16.19 2.77 7.55
C ILE A 428 15.17 3.84 7.91
N VAL A 429 13.90 3.51 7.72
CA VAL A 429 12.78 4.33 8.21
C VAL A 429 12.42 3.89 9.63
N ALA A 430 12.35 4.83 10.57
CA ALA A 430 11.85 4.55 11.92
C ALA A 430 10.37 4.17 11.88
N GLN A 431 9.95 3.19 12.67
CA GLN A 431 8.54 2.81 12.73
C GLN A 431 7.74 3.89 13.47
N PRO A 432 6.63 4.40 12.90
CA PRO A 432 5.86 5.45 13.53
C PRO A 432 5.15 4.95 14.78
N VAL A 433 4.97 5.85 15.76
CA VAL A 433 4.17 5.57 16.96
C VAL A 433 2.78 5.07 16.58
N ASN A 434 2.27 4.06 17.28
CA ASN A 434 0.97 3.46 17.00
C ASN A 434 0.17 3.28 18.30
N TYR A 435 -1.02 3.87 18.35
CA TYR A 435 -1.94 3.80 19.48
C TYR A 435 -3.37 4.11 19.03
N ALA A 436 -4.35 3.63 19.79
CA ALA A 436 -5.76 3.95 19.59
C ALA A 436 -6.29 4.84 20.72
N MET A 437 -7.06 5.89 20.41
CA MET A 437 -7.67 6.76 21.41
C MET A 437 -9.02 6.20 21.88
N SER A 438 -9.24 6.14 23.19
CA SER A 438 -10.51 5.71 23.78
C SER A 438 -11.42 6.91 24.03
N CYS A 439 -12.25 7.29 23.05
CA CYS A 439 -13.08 8.50 23.15
C CYS A 439 -14.09 8.47 24.32
N SER A 440 -14.56 7.29 24.74
CA SER A 440 -15.46 7.13 25.88
C SER A 440 -14.78 7.42 27.23
N SER A 441 -13.44 7.41 27.29
CA SER A 441 -12.68 7.71 28.50
C SER A 441 -12.46 9.20 28.76
N ILE A 442 -12.86 10.08 27.83
CA ILE A 442 -12.53 11.50 27.90
C ILE A 442 -13.21 12.17 29.10
N THR A 443 -12.40 12.67 30.02
CA THR A 443 -12.82 13.51 31.15
C THR A 443 -12.27 14.93 30.98
N VAL A 444 -13.03 15.92 31.47
CA VAL A 444 -12.66 17.35 31.40
C VAL A 444 -12.63 17.89 32.83
N ASN A 445 -11.59 18.64 33.15
CA ASN A 445 -11.39 19.27 34.45
C ASN A 445 -11.15 20.77 34.30
N GLY A 446 -11.49 21.54 35.33
CA GLY A 446 -11.36 23.00 35.38
C GLY A 446 -12.67 23.76 35.14
N ASN A 447 -12.67 25.03 35.52
CA ASN A 447 -13.80 25.93 35.28
C ASN A 447 -13.60 26.64 33.95
N TYR A 448 -14.62 26.62 33.10
CA TYR A 448 -14.59 27.23 31.77
C TYR A 448 -15.57 28.39 31.76
N ALA A 449 -15.03 29.61 31.74
CA ALA A 449 -15.80 30.85 31.71
C ALA A 449 -15.30 31.76 30.58
N PRO A 450 -16.20 32.48 29.89
CA PRO A 450 -15.82 33.48 28.88
C PRO A 450 -14.89 34.55 29.47
N GLU A 451 -13.95 35.01 28.64
CA GLU A 451 -12.97 36.06 28.94
C GLU A 451 -12.02 35.75 30.11
N THR A 452 -12.05 34.53 30.63
CA THR A 452 -11.14 34.07 31.68
C THR A 452 -10.03 33.21 31.07
N PRO A 453 -8.76 33.61 31.13
CA PRO A 453 -7.65 32.84 30.57
C PRO A 453 -7.61 31.40 31.11
N MET A 454 -7.30 30.44 30.24
CA MET A 454 -7.09 29.06 30.65
C MET A 454 -5.84 28.94 31.52
N ILE A 455 -5.94 28.17 32.60
CA ILE A 455 -4.87 27.92 33.57
C ILE A 455 -4.50 26.43 33.60
N ALA A 456 -3.47 26.08 34.39
CA ALA A 456 -2.93 24.72 34.45
C ALA A 456 -3.94 23.63 34.87
N THR A 457 -5.06 23.99 35.50
CA THR A 457 -6.12 23.05 35.91
C THR A 457 -7.17 22.80 34.84
N ASN A 458 -7.21 23.62 33.77
CA ASN A 458 -8.09 23.40 32.61
C ASN A 458 -7.48 22.31 31.73
N THR A 459 -7.95 21.08 31.92
CA THR A 459 -7.38 19.90 31.26
C THR A 459 -8.45 18.99 30.67
N MET A 460 -8.01 18.18 29.70
CA MET A 460 -8.77 17.09 29.12
C MET A 460 -7.92 15.82 29.19
N THR A 461 -8.42 14.75 29.82
CA THR A 461 -7.68 13.49 29.96
C THR A 461 -8.39 12.40 29.18
N LEU A 462 -7.63 11.60 28.41
CA LEU A 462 -8.12 10.41 27.73
C LEU A 462 -7.13 9.24 27.89
N ASN A 463 -7.65 8.02 27.79
CA ASN A 463 -6.82 6.82 27.68
C ASN A 463 -6.50 6.54 26.21
N VAL A 464 -5.26 6.13 25.96
CA VAL A 464 -4.82 5.58 24.68
C VAL A 464 -4.26 4.18 24.87
N THR A 465 -4.45 3.29 23.89
CA THR A 465 -3.88 1.94 23.90
C THR A 465 -2.74 1.88 22.91
N VAL A 466 -1.50 1.84 23.42
CA VAL A 466 -0.27 1.87 22.62
C VAL A 466 0.05 0.47 22.10
N THR A 467 0.16 0.34 20.79
CA THR A 467 0.58 -0.89 20.09
C THR A 467 2.01 -0.80 19.59
N TYR A 468 2.52 0.41 19.32
CA TYR A 468 3.93 0.66 19.04
C TYR A 468 4.42 1.92 19.76
N PRO A 469 5.42 1.82 20.67
CA PRO A 469 5.99 2.94 21.41
C PRO A 469 6.60 4.03 20.51
N GLY A 470 6.78 5.25 21.03
CA GLY A 470 7.32 6.37 20.27
C GLY A 470 6.83 7.74 20.73
N ALA A 471 7.34 8.79 20.10
CA ALA A 471 6.93 10.17 20.39
C ALA A 471 5.50 10.42 19.92
N TYR A 472 4.65 10.97 20.81
CA TYR A 472 3.26 11.29 20.53
C TYR A 472 2.99 12.79 20.60
N SER A 473 1.99 13.22 19.83
CA SER A 473 1.40 14.55 19.87
C SER A 473 -0.12 14.41 19.70
N ILE A 474 -0.88 14.91 20.67
CA ILE A 474 -2.35 14.94 20.66
C ILE A 474 -2.80 16.38 20.85
N THR A 475 -3.64 16.86 19.94
CA THR A 475 -4.11 18.25 19.90
C THR A 475 -5.60 18.33 19.63
N THR A 476 -6.20 19.49 19.89
CA THR A 476 -7.54 19.82 19.36
C THR A 476 -7.48 20.91 18.30
N ASN A 477 -8.56 21.07 17.55
CA ASN A 477 -8.81 22.32 16.85
C ASN A 477 -8.98 23.49 17.85
N THR A 478 -8.76 24.71 17.37
CA THR A 478 -9.04 25.93 18.15
C THR A 478 -10.51 26.30 17.99
N VAL A 479 -11.25 26.28 19.09
CA VAL A 479 -12.67 26.65 19.13
C VAL A 479 -12.90 27.57 20.32
N ASN A 480 -13.79 28.55 20.16
CA ASN A 480 -14.09 29.54 21.20
C ASN A 480 -12.82 30.23 21.75
N GLY A 481 -11.75 30.39 20.97
CA GLY A 481 -10.50 31.02 21.43
C GLY A 481 -9.55 30.14 22.23
N ILE A 482 -9.83 28.84 22.40
CA ILE A 482 -8.95 27.90 23.12
C ILE A 482 -8.63 26.63 22.33
N SER A 483 -7.55 25.95 22.70
CA SER A 483 -7.17 24.62 22.21
C SER A 483 -6.52 23.79 23.31
N PHE A 484 -6.51 22.47 23.15
CA PHE A 484 -5.87 21.53 24.08
C PHE A 484 -4.71 20.81 23.40
N THR A 485 -3.59 20.63 24.11
CA THR A 485 -2.40 19.93 23.58
C THR A 485 -1.70 19.06 24.62
N ALA A 486 -1.15 17.93 24.19
CA ALA A 486 -0.21 17.09 24.92
C ALA A 486 0.85 16.50 23.99
N THR A 487 2.11 16.47 24.43
CA THR A 487 3.23 15.82 23.73
C THR A 487 4.07 15.01 24.71
N GLY A 488 4.63 13.90 24.27
CA GLY A 488 5.49 13.05 25.10
C GLY A 488 6.02 11.84 24.34
N THR A 489 6.48 10.82 25.06
CA THR A 489 6.96 9.56 24.47
C THR A 489 6.34 8.38 25.21
N PHE A 490 5.74 7.45 24.49
CA PHE A 490 5.39 6.14 25.04
C PHE A 490 6.63 5.26 25.02
N SER A 491 6.98 4.65 26.16
CA SER A 491 8.12 3.73 26.30
C SER A 491 7.70 2.26 26.35
N THR A 492 6.41 1.98 26.56
CA THR A 492 5.84 0.64 26.66
C THR A 492 4.53 0.54 25.89
N THR A 493 4.10 -0.67 25.57
CA THR A 493 2.78 -0.97 25.00
C THR A 493 1.71 -1.04 26.10
N GLY A 494 0.44 -1.02 25.70
CA GLY A 494 -0.71 -1.10 26.61
C GLY A 494 -1.43 0.23 26.83
N THR A 495 -2.42 0.22 27.72
CA THR A 495 -3.27 1.40 27.98
C THR A 495 -2.57 2.41 28.89
N GLN A 496 -2.49 3.66 28.45
CA GLN A 496 -1.85 4.76 29.15
C GLN A 496 -2.74 6.02 29.13
N PRO A 497 -2.85 6.77 30.24
CA PRO A 497 -3.58 8.03 30.25
C PRO A 497 -2.73 9.17 29.67
N VAL A 498 -3.36 10.07 28.91
CA VAL A 498 -2.76 11.30 28.37
C VAL A 498 -3.62 12.49 28.79
N THR A 499 -2.99 13.50 29.40
CA THR A 499 -3.65 14.74 29.86
C THR A 499 -3.23 15.91 28.98
N LEU A 500 -4.17 16.41 28.18
CA LEU A 500 -4.02 17.62 27.38
C LEU A 500 -4.31 18.85 28.25
N ARG A 501 -3.52 19.90 28.06
CA ARG A 501 -3.69 21.19 28.74
C ARG A 501 -4.32 22.19 27.80
N ALA A 502 -5.32 22.92 28.30
CA ALA A 502 -5.94 24.02 27.56
C ALA A 502 -5.01 25.25 27.51
N SER A 503 -5.09 26.00 26.43
CA SER A 503 -4.46 27.32 26.27
C SER A 503 -5.42 28.27 25.57
N GLY A 504 -5.27 29.58 25.81
CA GLY A 504 -6.08 30.63 25.19
C GLY A 504 -7.04 31.32 26.17
N ILE A 505 -7.89 32.19 25.62
CA ILE A 505 -8.91 32.96 26.35
C ILE A 505 -10.25 32.69 25.67
N PRO A 506 -11.25 32.13 26.38
CA PRO A 506 -12.53 31.82 25.79
C PRO A 506 -13.28 33.08 25.36
N LEU A 507 -13.95 33.04 24.21
CA LEU A 507 -14.61 34.23 23.64
C LEU A 507 -16.07 34.41 24.08
N ALA A 508 -16.83 33.32 24.16
CA ALA A 508 -18.27 33.36 24.43
C ALA A 508 -18.74 32.20 25.32
N GLY A 509 -19.90 32.39 25.95
CA GLY A 509 -20.61 31.34 26.70
C GLY A 509 -21.27 30.32 25.77
N GLY A 510 -21.63 29.16 26.31
CA GLY A 510 -22.30 28.09 25.57
C GLY A 510 -21.46 26.82 25.44
N THR A 511 -21.98 25.85 24.67
CA THR A 511 -21.34 24.54 24.48
C THR A 511 -20.61 24.46 23.15
N PHE A 512 -19.33 24.11 23.18
CA PHE A 512 -18.46 24.04 22.01
C PHE A 512 -17.82 22.65 21.87
N ASN A 513 -17.71 22.16 20.64
CA ASN A 513 -17.15 20.85 20.32
C ASN A 513 -15.69 20.95 19.92
N TYR A 514 -14.83 20.18 20.61
CA TYR A 514 -13.40 20.07 20.33
C TYR A 514 -13.12 18.73 19.68
N VAL A 515 -12.55 18.77 18.48
CA VAL A 515 -12.09 17.61 17.72
C VAL A 515 -10.65 17.32 18.12
N ILE A 516 -10.40 16.13 18.65
CA ILE A 516 -9.11 15.66 19.14
C ILE A 516 -8.45 14.84 18.04
N THR A 517 -7.22 15.20 17.68
CA THR A 517 -6.40 14.55 16.64
C THR A 517 -5.05 14.15 17.19
N SER A 518 -4.39 13.18 16.55
CA SER A 518 -3.11 12.65 17.02
C SER A 518 -2.18 12.27 15.87
N ASN A 519 -0.88 12.14 16.16
CA ASN A 519 0.14 11.69 15.20
C ASN A 519 0.23 10.15 15.04
N SER A 520 -0.74 9.41 15.55
CA SER A 520 -0.70 7.95 15.49
C SER A 520 -0.86 7.40 14.07
N SER A 521 -0.09 6.37 13.74
CA SER A 521 -0.17 5.63 12.47
C SER A 521 -1.42 4.76 12.31
N SER A 522 -2.21 4.53 13.37
CA SER A 522 -3.45 3.73 13.32
C SER A 522 -4.58 4.33 12.45
N GLY A 523 -4.39 5.52 11.88
CA GLY A 523 -5.26 6.05 10.83
C GLY A 523 -6.70 6.40 11.24
N GLY A 524 -7.08 6.30 12.51
CA GLY A 524 -8.45 6.58 12.90
C GLY A 524 -8.67 6.57 14.39
N THR A 525 -8.94 7.76 14.96
CA THR A 525 -9.94 7.97 16.03
C THR A 525 -10.00 9.46 16.35
N SER A 526 -10.46 10.29 15.41
CA SER A 526 -10.79 11.68 15.80
C SER A 526 -11.91 11.63 16.84
N CYS A 527 -11.59 11.91 18.10
CA CYS A 527 -12.59 11.99 19.15
C CYS A 527 -13.21 13.39 19.15
N THR A 528 -14.46 13.51 19.57
CA THR A 528 -15.07 14.83 19.81
C THR A 528 -15.53 14.92 21.26
N LYS A 529 -15.21 16.03 21.93
CA LYS A 529 -15.69 16.33 23.27
C LYS A 529 -16.28 17.73 23.33
N SER A 530 -17.50 17.83 23.87
CA SER A 530 -18.16 19.10 24.13
C SER A 530 -17.71 19.68 25.49
N ILE A 531 -17.40 20.97 25.54
CA ILE A 531 -17.15 21.73 26.76
C ILE A 531 -18.14 22.88 26.84
N THR A 532 -18.79 23.04 28.00
CA THR A 532 -19.74 24.13 28.26
C THR A 532 -19.04 25.24 29.03
N PHE A 533 -19.12 26.46 28.51
CA PHE A 533 -18.60 27.68 29.11
C PHE A 533 -19.75 28.40 29.80
N VAL A 534 -19.63 28.56 31.11
CA VAL A 534 -20.67 29.16 31.96
C VAL A 534 -20.19 30.52 32.42
N TYR A 535 -21.04 31.55 32.31
CA TYR A 535 -20.73 32.89 32.81
C TYR A 535 -20.55 32.90 34.34
N ARG A 536 -19.84 33.90 34.87
CA ARG A 536 -19.57 33.98 36.32
C ARG A 536 -20.87 34.20 37.13
N THR A 537 -20.75 34.14 38.46
CA THR A 537 -21.85 34.55 39.34
C THR A 537 -22.24 36.01 39.09
N MET A 538 -23.54 36.27 38.95
CA MET A 538 -24.11 37.61 38.71
C MET A 538 -24.67 38.18 40.02
N ASN A 539 -24.22 39.38 40.40
CA ASN A 539 -24.66 40.07 41.61
C ASN A 539 -25.63 41.21 41.26
N VAL A 540 -26.90 41.06 41.64
CA VAL A 540 -27.98 42.02 41.36
C VAL A 540 -28.36 42.79 42.62
N LEU A 541 -28.37 44.12 42.55
CA LEU A 541 -28.84 44.98 43.63
C LEU A 541 -30.25 45.50 43.31
N GLY A 542 -31.23 45.12 44.13
CA GLY A 542 -32.56 45.72 44.09
C GLY A 542 -32.60 47.00 44.91
N VAL A 543 -32.97 48.11 44.27
CA VAL A 543 -33.11 49.44 44.88
C VAL A 543 -34.57 49.85 44.77
N GLY A 544 -35.24 50.03 45.91
CA GLY A 544 -36.69 50.20 45.98
C GLY A 544 -37.29 49.45 47.17
N GLN A 545 -38.60 49.24 47.16
CA GLN A 545 -39.35 48.63 48.25
C GLN A 545 -40.49 47.74 47.75
N GLY A 546 -41.00 46.88 48.63
CA GLY A 546 -42.14 46.00 48.34
C GLY A 546 -41.87 45.00 47.22
N LEU A 547 -42.94 44.56 46.55
CA LEU A 547 -42.88 43.61 45.44
C LEU A 547 -42.31 44.18 44.13
N TYR A 548 -42.01 45.48 44.12
CA TYR A 548 -41.52 46.24 42.96
C TYR A 548 -40.04 46.05 42.71
N SER A 549 -39.27 45.66 43.72
CA SER A 549 -37.80 45.54 43.65
C SER A 549 -37.37 44.11 43.93
N PRO A 550 -36.43 43.53 43.14
CA PRO A 550 -35.92 42.18 43.41
C PRO A 550 -35.29 42.04 44.80
N GLY A 551 -34.76 43.14 45.37
CA GLY A 551 -34.13 43.15 46.69
C GLY A 551 -35.11 42.97 47.84
N THR A 552 -36.35 43.46 47.70
CA THR A 552 -37.37 43.46 48.77
C THR A 552 -38.54 42.52 48.49
N ALA A 553 -38.76 42.14 47.23
CA ALA A 553 -39.82 41.22 46.85
C ALA A 553 -39.62 39.84 47.48
N SER A 554 -40.72 39.15 47.78
CA SER A 554 -40.70 37.77 48.28
C SER A 554 -40.31 36.77 47.18
N ASN A 555 -40.01 35.54 47.57
CA ASN A 555 -39.60 34.50 46.62
C ASN A 555 -40.71 34.08 45.64
N SER A 556 -41.97 34.47 45.85
CA SER A 556 -43.07 34.18 44.93
C SER A 556 -43.43 35.37 44.04
N GLU A 557 -42.84 36.54 44.25
CA GLU A 557 -43.13 37.76 43.49
C GLU A 557 -42.21 37.88 42.27
N ALA A 558 -42.78 38.28 41.13
CA ALA A 558 -42.14 38.23 39.82
C ALA A 558 -40.77 38.93 39.78
N ALA A 559 -40.64 40.10 40.43
CA ALA A 559 -39.40 40.88 40.47
C ALA A 559 -38.19 40.06 40.97
N ARG A 560 -38.38 39.19 41.98
CA ARG A 560 -37.33 38.29 42.52
C ARG A 560 -37.41 36.89 41.91
N ALA A 561 -38.61 36.34 41.76
CA ALA A 561 -38.86 34.95 41.36
C ALA A 561 -38.23 34.60 40.01
N ILE A 562 -38.25 35.53 39.05
CA ILE A 562 -37.65 35.35 37.73
C ILE A 562 -36.12 35.18 37.83
N LEU A 563 -35.44 35.99 38.65
CA LEU A 563 -33.98 35.99 38.78
C LEU A 563 -33.46 34.73 39.50
N GLN A 564 -34.19 34.24 40.50
CA GLN A 564 -33.78 33.06 41.28
C GLN A 564 -34.11 31.73 40.60
N ASN A 565 -34.92 31.73 39.54
CA ASN A 565 -35.30 30.50 38.84
C ASN A 565 -34.08 29.89 38.12
N LYS A 566 -33.58 28.75 38.62
CA LYS A 566 -32.38 28.08 38.10
C LYS A 566 -32.49 27.57 36.66
N ASN A 567 -33.72 27.32 36.19
CA ASN A 567 -33.97 26.92 34.80
C ASN A 567 -33.90 28.14 33.86
N SER A 568 -34.07 29.35 34.38
CA SER A 568 -33.90 30.62 33.68
C SER A 568 -32.43 31.05 33.74
N PHE A 569 -31.89 31.14 34.96
CA PHE A 569 -30.55 31.62 35.24
C PHE A 569 -29.79 30.64 36.15
N GLY A 570 -28.90 29.86 35.57
CA GLY A 570 -28.11 28.85 36.29
C GLY A 570 -27.21 28.05 35.35
N PRO A 571 -26.38 27.12 35.87
CA PRO A 571 -25.37 26.45 35.04
C PRO A 571 -25.95 25.65 33.87
N SER A 572 -27.19 25.18 34.02
CA SER A 572 -27.98 24.48 33.01
C SER A 572 -29.25 25.24 32.61
N GLY A 573 -29.38 26.52 33.00
CA GLY A 573 -30.53 27.35 32.67
C GLY A 573 -30.47 27.89 31.23
N LYS A 574 -31.56 28.53 30.77
CA LYS A 574 -31.62 29.21 29.47
C LYS A 574 -30.49 30.25 29.30
N VAL A 575 -30.16 30.95 30.39
CA VAL A 575 -28.98 31.82 30.49
C VAL A 575 -27.99 31.15 31.42
N GLN A 576 -26.88 30.66 30.86
CA GLN A 576 -25.88 29.86 31.57
C GLN A 576 -24.94 30.72 32.41
N ILE A 577 -25.24 30.85 33.70
CA ILE A 577 -24.42 31.53 34.71
C ILE A 577 -24.13 30.57 35.87
N GLN A 578 -23.04 30.79 36.60
CA GLN A 578 -22.71 29.97 37.77
C GLN A 578 -23.79 30.09 38.85
N ASP A 579 -24.22 31.32 39.14
CA ASP A 579 -25.22 31.63 40.16
C ASP A 579 -25.79 33.05 39.97
N MET A 580 -26.98 33.31 40.52
CA MET A 580 -27.62 34.64 40.59
C MET A 580 -27.78 35.02 42.06
N LYS A 581 -27.10 36.08 42.49
CA LYS A 581 -27.19 36.60 43.87
C LYS A 581 -27.94 37.92 43.88
N ILE A 582 -28.92 38.04 44.77
CA ILE A 582 -29.80 39.21 44.87
C ILE A 582 -29.56 39.89 46.21
N PHE A 583 -29.21 41.17 46.16
CA PHE A 583 -28.92 42.02 47.30
C PHE A 583 -30.00 43.10 47.45
N ASN A 584 -30.26 43.50 48.70
CA ASN A 584 -31.27 44.50 49.03
C ASN A 584 -30.62 45.82 49.43
N ASN A 585 -30.93 46.90 48.71
CA ASN A 585 -30.53 48.26 49.08
C ASN A 585 -31.65 49.04 49.80
N GLY A 586 -32.89 48.57 49.74
CA GLY A 586 -34.05 49.35 50.16
C GLY A 586 -34.06 50.73 49.50
N LEU A 587 -34.26 51.76 50.32
CA LEU A 587 -34.24 53.17 49.91
C LEU A 587 -32.93 53.91 50.27
N SER A 588 -31.85 53.19 50.62
CA SER A 588 -30.58 53.79 51.02
C SER A 588 -29.92 54.58 49.87
N GLN A 589 -29.38 55.76 50.19
CA GLN A 589 -28.84 56.73 49.22
C GLN A 589 -27.37 57.06 49.49
N GLY A 590 -26.71 57.76 48.56
CA GLY A 590 -25.37 58.33 48.75
C GLY A 590 -24.34 57.27 49.17
N ALA A 591 -23.55 57.55 50.20
CA ALA A 591 -22.46 56.68 50.65
C ALA A 591 -22.91 55.23 50.94
N THR A 592 -24.11 55.03 51.49
CA THR A 592 -24.64 53.68 51.77
C THR A 592 -24.91 52.91 50.48
N LEU A 593 -25.50 53.55 49.46
CA LEU A 593 -25.70 52.93 48.14
C LEU A 593 -24.36 52.52 47.53
N ARG A 594 -23.37 53.42 47.52
CA ARG A 594 -22.02 53.13 47.03
C ARG A 594 -21.37 51.96 47.77
N ASN A 595 -21.45 51.95 49.10
CA ASN A 595 -20.89 50.86 49.91
C ASN A 595 -21.57 49.53 49.60
N ASN A 596 -22.89 49.51 49.42
CA ASN A 596 -23.61 48.30 49.02
C ASN A 596 -23.20 47.80 47.63
N ILE A 597 -22.97 48.71 46.68
CA ILE A 597 -22.45 48.37 45.35
C ILE A 597 -21.06 47.73 45.44
N ASN A 598 -20.14 48.38 46.15
CA ASN A 598 -18.74 47.96 46.21
C ASN A 598 -18.55 46.68 47.05
N ASN A 599 -19.15 46.62 48.25
CA ASN A 599 -18.97 45.47 49.17
C ASN A 599 -19.53 44.17 48.60
N ASN A 600 -20.62 44.25 47.83
CA ASN A 600 -21.26 43.08 47.23
C ASN A 600 -20.81 42.82 45.79
N LYS A 601 -19.85 43.60 45.26
CA LYS A 601 -19.38 43.55 43.87
C LYS A 601 -20.55 43.49 42.87
N ILE A 602 -21.46 44.46 42.98
CA ILE A 602 -22.69 44.49 42.19
C ILE A 602 -22.40 44.66 40.70
N ASP A 603 -23.15 43.93 39.88
CA ASP A 603 -23.07 43.90 38.42
C ASP A 603 -24.26 44.58 37.75
N ILE A 604 -25.46 44.36 38.31
CA ILE A 604 -26.73 44.84 37.78
C ILE A 604 -27.49 45.54 38.90
N ILE A 605 -28.01 46.74 38.63
CA ILE A 605 -28.88 47.49 39.55
C ILE A 605 -30.27 47.57 38.93
N VAL A 606 -31.29 47.19 39.70
CA VAL A 606 -32.70 47.36 39.33
C VAL A 606 -33.30 48.45 40.22
N LEU A 607 -33.42 49.66 39.66
CA LEU A 607 -33.98 50.82 40.33
C LEU A 607 -35.49 50.85 40.10
N SER A 608 -36.22 50.72 41.21
CA SER A 608 -37.66 50.45 41.24
C SER A 608 -38.41 51.39 42.20
N TYR A 609 -39.72 51.22 42.31
CA TYR A 609 -40.57 52.00 43.22
C TYR A 609 -40.08 51.88 44.69
N ASN A 610 -40.00 52.92 45.50
CA ASN A 610 -40.18 54.36 45.24
C ASN A 610 -38.85 55.10 45.44
N PHE A 611 -37.79 54.65 44.76
CA PHE A 611 -36.47 55.24 44.95
C PHE A 611 -36.29 56.51 44.11
N LEU A 612 -36.23 57.67 44.79
CA LEU A 612 -35.93 58.96 44.16
C LEU A 612 -34.45 59.32 44.39
N PRO A 613 -33.56 59.10 43.41
CA PRO A 613 -32.14 59.34 43.60
C PRO A 613 -31.86 60.83 43.83
N ASN A 614 -31.19 61.15 44.94
CA ASN A 614 -30.63 62.48 45.17
C ASN A 614 -29.38 62.72 44.32
N ALA A 615 -28.86 63.95 44.32
CA ALA A 615 -27.69 64.32 43.52
C ALA A 615 -26.49 63.38 43.72
N ALA A 616 -26.18 62.99 44.96
CA ALA A 616 -25.07 62.08 45.25
C ALA A 616 -25.31 60.67 44.67
N SER A 617 -26.53 60.14 44.81
CA SER A 617 -26.92 58.85 44.22
C SER A 617 -26.88 58.88 42.69
N ILE A 618 -27.24 60.00 42.05
CA ILE A 618 -27.16 60.18 40.59
C ILE A 618 -25.70 60.08 40.12
N GLU A 619 -24.75 60.72 40.82
CA GLU A 619 -23.32 60.60 40.48
C GLU A 619 -22.82 59.16 40.61
N ILE A 620 -23.17 58.46 41.70
CA ILE A 620 -22.81 57.05 41.95
C ILE A 620 -23.36 56.14 40.86
N LEU A 621 -24.63 56.32 40.48
CA LEU A 621 -25.27 55.52 39.43
C LEU A 621 -24.66 55.80 38.05
N ASN A 622 -24.30 57.06 37.77
CA ASN A 622 -23.60 57.42 36.54
C ASN A 622 -22.19 56.81 36.50
N ASP A 623 -21.45 56.83 37.61
CA ASP A 623 -20.13 56.20 37.72
C ASP A 623 -20.20 54.67 37.54
N PHE A 624 -21.20 54.04 38.15
CA PHE A 624 -21.50 52.62 37.98
C PHE A 624 -21.75 52.25 36.49
N VAL A 625 -22.53 53.04 35.77
CA VAL A 625 -22.81 52.78 34.34
C VAL A 625 -21.59 53.11 33.46
N LYS A 626 -20.95 54.26 33.65
CA LYS A 626 -19.92 54.76 32.73
C LYS A 626 -18.54 54.15 32.96
N ASN A 627 -18.15 53.96 34.22
CA ASN A 627 -16.79 53.59 34.59
C ASN A 627 -16.70 52.13 35.07
N LYS A 628 -17.61 51.68 35.94
CA LYS A 628 -17.70 50.24 36.27
C LYS A 628 -18.18 49.40 35.08
N LYS A 629 -18.92 50.02 34.15
CA LYS A 629 -19.63 49.34 33.06
C LYS A 629 -20.63 48.31 33.59
N GLY A 630 -21.29 48.63 34.70
CA GLY A 630 -22.42 47.84 35.20
C GLY A 630 -23.71 48.16 34.46
N VAL A 631 -24.77 47.37 34.70
CA VAL A 631 -26.08 47.59 34.07
C VAL A 631 -27.06 48.23 35.04
N LEU A 632 -27.63 49.38 34.68
CA LEU A 632 -28.70 50.04 35.40
C LEU A 632 -30.02 49.91 34.64
N ILE A 633 -30.97 49.22 35.25
CA ILE A 633 -32.37 49.13 34.83
C ILE A 633 -33.14 50.15 35.66
N HIS A 634 -33.47 51.28 35.05
CA HIS A 634 -34.10 52.43 35.68
C HIS A 634 -35.59 52.45 35.38
N SER A 635 -36.41 52.39 36.44
CA SER A 635 -37.86 52.62 36.33
C SER A 635 -38.33 53.67 37.32
N GLN A 636 -39.18 54.61 36.86
CA GLN A 636 -39.66 55.71 37.71
C GLN A 636 -41.02 56.26 37.25
N GLU A 637 -41.87 56.59 38.23
CA GLU A 637 -43.23 57.14 38.03
C GLU A 637 -43.66 58.21 39.05
N ASN A 638 -42.80 58.59 40.02
CA ASN A 638 -43.17 59.53 41.10
C ASN A 638 -42.56 60.93 40.99
N SER A 639 -41.48 61.11 40.22
CA SER A 639 -40.88 62.42 39.97
C SER A 639 -40.33 62.55 38.55
N ALA A 640 -41.00 63.35 37.72
CA ALA A 640 -40.58 63.58 36.34
C ALA A 640 -39.20 64.27 36.29
N SER A 641 -38.93 65.21 37.20
CA SER A 641 -37.63 65.90 37.29
C SER A 641 -36.51 64.94 37.68
N SER A 642 -36.69 64.11 38.71
CA SER A 642 -35.67 63.12 39.11
C SER A 642 -35.38 62.11 37.99
N THR A 643 -36.42 61.67 37.28
CA THR A 643 -36.29 60.78 36.11
C THR A 643 -35.48 61.44 35.00
N GLN A 644 -35.82 62.70 34.69
CA GLN A 644 -35.14 63.51 33.69
C GLN A 644 -33.66 63.72 34.04
N ASP A 645 -33.35 64.04 35.29
CA ASP A 645 -31.99 64.30 35.77
C ASP A 645 -31.10 63.07 35.59
N LEU A 646 -31.58 61.87 35.97
CA LEU A 646 -30.81 60.64 35.82
C LEU A 646 -30.62 60.24 34.35
N ILE A 647 -31.67 60.34 33.52
CA ILE A 647 -31.55 60.07 32.07
C ILE A 647 -30.54 61.03 31.44
N ASN A 648 -30.63 62.33 31.73
CA ASN A 648 -29.74 63.34 31.17
C ASN A 648 -28.29 63.13 31.65
N LYS A 649 -28.08 62.79 32.93
CA LYS A 649 -26.74 62.53 33.46
C LYS A 649 -26.05 61.37 32.74
N ILE A 650 -26.78 60.27 32.51
CA ILE A 650 -26.23 59.07 31.87
C ILE A 650 -26.05 59.29 30.37
N SER A 651 -27.11 59.75 29.69
CA SER A 651 -27.12 59.90 28.22
C SER A 651 -26.36 61.12 27.71
N GLY A 652 -26.12 62.13 28.55
CA GLY A 652 -25.58 63.43 28.12
C GLY A 652 -26.59 64.28 27.33
N GLY A 653 -27.87 63.90 27.31
CA GLY A 653 -28.94 64.58 26.58
C GLY A 653 -29.69 65.66 27.38
N SER A 654 -30.77 66.17 26.78
CA SER A 654 -31.71 67.10 27.41
C SER A 654 -33.13 66.65 27.11
N VAL A 655 -33.51 65.52 27.71
CA VAL A 655 -34.81 64.90 27.53
C VAL A 655 -35.90 65.66 28.29
N ALA A 656 -37.15 65.48 27.88
CA ALA A 656 -38.33 65.93 28.62
C ALA A 656 -39.11 64.72 29.13
N VAL A 657 -39.46 64.71 30.42
CA VAL A 657 -40.24 63.62 31.05
C VAL A 657 -41.60 64.12 31.50
N SER A 658 -42.66 63.38 31.19
CA SER A 658 -44.02 63.68 31.65
C SER A 658 -44.90 62.44 31.74
N GLY A 659 -45.88 62.45 32.65
CA GLY A 659 -46.89 61.39 32.82
C GLY A 659 -48.16 61.60 31.98
N THR A 660 -49.10 60.65 32.04
CA THR A 660 -50.38 60.73 31.29
C THR A 660 -51.63 60.34 32.07
N GLY A 661 -51.53 59.49 33.09
CA GLY A 661 -52.69 59.11 33.91
C GLY A 661 -53.77 58.31 33.15
N THR A 662 -53.51 57.80 31.94
CA THR A 662 -54.54 57.19 31.08
C THR A 662 -54.11 55.95 30.29
N THR A 663 -52.85 55.51 30.40
CA THR A 663 -52.30 54.45 29.53
C THR A 663 -51.96 53.19 30.33
N TYR A 664 -52.64 52.07 30.06
CA TYR A 664 -52.38 50.77 30.69
C TYR A 664 -51.48 49.84 29.85
N GLN A 665 -51.35 50.13 28.55
CA GLN A 665 -50.55 49.36 27.61
C GLN A 665 -49.67 50.28 26.78
N ASN A 666 -48.46 49.82 26.47
CA ASN A 666 -47.45 50.53 25.73
C ASN A 666 -46.94 49.63 24.60
N PRO A 667 -47.14 50.01 23.32
CA PRO A 667 -46.70 49.22 22.18
C PRO A 667 -45.17 49.04 22.18
N ILE A 668 -44.73 47.78 22.13
CA ILE A 668 -43.33 47.40 21.93
C ILE A 668 -43.07 47.42 20.43
N LEU A 669 -42.03 48.14 20.02
CA LEU A 669 -41.71 48.33 18.61
C LEU A 669 -41.18 47.05 17.97
N ASN A 670 -41.37 46.94 16.65
CA ASN A 670 -40.76 45.88 15.86
C ASN A 670 -39.31 46.23 15.46
N VAL A 671 -38.46 46.43 16.47
CA VAL A 671 -37.04 46.80 16.29
C VAL A 671 -36.16 45.61 16.67
N ALA A 672 -35.13 45.36 15.86
CA ALA A 672 -34.16 44.31 16.15
C ALA A 672 -33.30 44.72 17.36
N ASP A 673 -33.58 44.10 18.52
CA ASP A 673 -32.88 44.40 19.76
C ASP A 673 -32.73 43.14 20.63
N PRO A 674 -31.60 42.94 21.34
CA PRO A 674 -31.42 41.79 22.23
C PRO A 674 -32.42 41.74 23.40
N ILE A 675 -32.95 42.88 23.85
CA ILE A 675 -34.00 42.89 24.89
C ILE A 675 -35.34 42.43 24.31
N LEU A 676 -35.64 42.79 23.06
CA LEU A 676 -36.91 42.44 22.43
C LEU A 676 -36.91 41.01 21.86
N GLN A 677 -35.76 40.51 21.43
CA GLN A 677 -35.55 39.15 20.88
C GLN A 677 -34.78 38.24 21.85
N GLY A 678 -35.01 38.39 23.15
CA GLY A 678 -34.27 37.65 24.16
C GLY A 678 -34.66 36.16 24.25
N PRO A 679 -33.92 35.36 25.04
CA PRO A 679 -34.03 33.90 25.06
C PRO A 679 -35.32 33.36 25.71
N PHE A 680 -36.14 34.24 26.29
CA PHE A 680 -37.38 33.83 26.94
C PHE A 680 -38.59 33.89 26.01
N GLU A 681 -38.69 34.91 25.17
CA GLU A 681 -39.75 35.14 24.17
C GLU A 681 -39.37 36.31 23.25
N ASP A 682 -39.80 36.28 21.99
CA ASP A 682 -39.69 37.45 21.09
C ASP A 682 -40.89 38.37 21.35
N VAL A 683 -40.65 39.56 21.91
CA VAL A 683 -41.69 40.50 22.33
C VAL A 683 -41.92 41.65 21.36
N ARG A 684 -41.28 41.64 20.18
CA ARG A 684 -41.49 42.65 19.14
C ARG A 684 -42.93 42.69 18.68
N GLY A 685 -43.48 43.89 18.53
CA GLY A 685 -44.87 44.11 18.10
C GLY A 685 -45.93 43.74 19.15
N LYS A 686 -45.53 43.30 20.35
CA LYS A 686 -46.43 43.02 21.48
C LYS A 686 -46.61 44.28 22.34
N ALA A 687 -47.14 44.16 23.56
CA ALA A 687 -47.35 45.28 24.47
C ALA A 687 -46.72 45.04 25.85
N GLY A 688 -46.20 46.12 26.45
CA GLY A 688 -45.85 46.18 27.87
C GLY A 688 -46.96 46.88 28.65
N GLY A 689 -47.31 46.35 29.82
CA GLY A 689 -48.30 46.91 30.72
C GLY A 689 -47.69 47.91 31.70
N SER A 690 -48.50 48.89 32.08
CA SER A 690 -48.24 49.85 33.16
C SER A 690 -48.93 49.41 34.44
N ASP A 691 -48.28 49.50 35.59
CA ASP A 691 -48.93 49.30 36.88
C ASP A 691 -49.73 50.56 37.22
N VAL A 692 -51.05 50.45 37.29
CA VAL A 692 -51.97 51.59 37.09
C VAL A 692 -51.69 52.32 35.76
N ASN A 693 -52.16 53.56 35.60
CA ASN A 693 -52.07 54.31 34.35
C ASN A 693 -51.15 55.55 34.45
N ASN A 694 -50.21 55.54 35.40
CA ASN A 694 -49.40 56.69 35.82
C ASN A 694 -47.99 56.73 35.19
N SER A 695 -47.68 55.89 34.21
CA SER A 695 -46.33 55.83 33.62
C SER A 695 -45.83 57.19 33.12
N TYR A 696 -44.53 57.37 33.22
CA TYR A 696 -43.78 58.47 32.63
C TYR A 696 -43.22 58.11 31.27
N TYR A 697 -43.14 59.12 30.42
CA TYR A 697 -42.66 58.99 29.06
C TYR A 697 -41.62 60.04 28.76
N VAL A 698 -40.63 59.64 27.97
CA VAL A 698 -39.49 60.47 27.61
C VAL A 698 -39.65 60.96 26.17
N SER A 699 -39.55 62.27 25.97
CA SER A 699 -39.48 62.92 24.66
C SER A 699 -38.13 63.60 24.49
N ASN A 700 -37.78 63.99 23.26
CA ASN A 700 -36.51 64.67 22.95
C ASN A 700 -35.27 63.87 23.39
N PHE A 701 -35.34 62.54 23.32
CA PHE A 701 -34.21 61.69 23.67
C PHE A 701 -33.11 61.75 22.59
N PRO A 702 -31.82 61.79 22.99
CA PRO A 702 -30.69 61.83 22.05
C PRO A 702 -30.52 60.52 21.27
N SER A 703 -29.76 60.58 20.17
CA SER A 703 -29.56 59.44 19.23
C SER A 703 -28.77 58.26 19.81
N ASN A 704 -28.10 58.43 20.95
CA ASN A 704 -27.48 57.34 21.70
C ASN A 704 -28.48 56.52 22.53
N LEU A 705 -29.75 56.94 22.58
CA LEU A 705 -30.85 56.16 23.14
C LEU A 705 -31.69 55.53 22.02
N ILE A 706 -31.88 54.22 22.11
CA ILE A 706 -32.66 53.40 21.20
C ILE A 706 -34.08 53.27 21.77
N LEU A 707 -35.07 53.66 20.97
CA LEU A 707 -36.49 53.52 21.29
C LEU A 707 -36.94 52.07 21.14
N LEU A 708 -37.46 51.49 22.23
CA LEU A 708 -37.92 50.09 22.26
C LEU A 708 -39.43 49.97 22.42
N ALA A 709 -40.08 50.93 23.09
CA ALA A 709 -41.53 50.96 23.25
C ALA A 709 -42.03 52.39 23.41
N THR A 710 -43.28 52.63 23.02
CA THR A 710 -43.90 53.97 22.97
C THR A 710 -45.14 54.05 23.84
N GLN A 711 -45.60 55.27 24.12
CA GLN A 711 -46.95 55.48 24.63
C GLN A 711 -47.98 55.01 23.60
N ASN A 712 -49.01 54.28 24.04
CA ASN A 712 -50.12 53.96 23.16
C ASN A 712 -50.81 55.23 22.64
N GLY A 713 -50.96 55.33 21.32
CA GLY A 713 -51.50 56.52 20.65
C GLY A 713 -50.51 57.69 20.51
N ASN A 714 -49.26 57.59 20.98
CA ASN A 714 -48.26 58.65 20.81
C ASN A 714 -46.83 58.09 20.63
N ALA A 715 -46.41 57.96 19.38
CA ALA A 715 -45.10 57.41 19.02
C ALA A 715 -43.90 58.34 19.35
N SER A 716 -44.12 59.64 19.61
CA SER A 716 -43.03 60.56 19.97
C SER A 716 -42.62 60.47 21.44
N ARG A 717 -43.35 59.67 22.23
CA ARG A 717 -43.17 59.51 23.67
C ARG A 717 -42.71 58.10 23.97
N ALA A 718 -41.46 57.98 24.42
CA ALA A 718 -40.85 56.70 24.74
C ALA A 718 -41.31 56.18 26.10
N TRP A 719 -41.83 54.95 26.13
CA TRP A 719 -42.04 54.19 27.36
C TRP A 719 -40.80 53.40 27.75
N MET A 720 -40.04 52.91 26.77
CA MET A 720 -38.82 52.16 27.00
C MET A 720 -37.70 52.64 26.07
N LEU A 721 -36.55 52.95 26.68
CA LEU A 721 -35.33 53.36 26.00
C LEU A 721 -34.17 52.51 26.50
N ARG A 722 -33.19 52.23 25.65
CA ARG A 722 -31.87 51.77 26.13
C ARG A 722 -30.74 52.57 25.51
N HIS A 723 -29.62 52.67 26.21
CA HIS A 723 -28.42 53.25 25.64
C HIS A 723 -27.80 52.28 24.62
N ASN A 724 -27.22 52.81 23.55
CA ASN A 724 -26.64 52.00 22.47
C ASN A 724 -25.31 51.32 22.86
N SER A 725 -24.47 51.98 23.68
CA SER A 725 -23.17 51.48 24.14
C SER A 725 -23.00 51.29 25.65
N LEU A 726 -23.87 51.87 26.49
CA LEU A 726 -23.81 51.76 27.95
C LEU A 726 -24.84 50.74 28.45
N GLY A 727 -24.55 50.13 29.59
CA GLY A 727 -25.47 49.26 30.32
C GLY A 727 -26.61 50.06 30.96
N TYR A 728 -27.46 50.70 30.17
CA TYR A 728 -28.55 51.53 30.70
C TYR A 728 -29.85 51.29 29.95
N VAL A 729 -30.92 51.03 30.70
CA VAL A 729 -32.29 50.90 30.20
C VAL A 729 -33.21 51.73 31.07
N TYR A 730 -34.09 52.50 30.45
CA TYR A 730 -35.17 53.20 31.12
C TYR A 730 -36.51 52.57 30.75
N ILE A 731 -37.39 52.40 31.74
CA ILE A 731 -38.77 51.97 31.61
C ILE A 731 -39.67 52.94 32.37
N GLY A 732 -40.75 53.39 31.72
CA GLY A 732 -41.62 54.46 32.20
C GLY A 732 -42.46 54.18 33.44
N ASP A 733 -42.37 52.98 34.01
CA ASP A 733 -43.31 52.48 35.01
C ASP A 733 -42.55 51.69 36.06
N SER A 734 -42.68 52.04 37.33
CA SER A 734 -41.94 51.38 38.41
C SER A 734 -42.60 50.08 38.87
N GLY A 735 -43.84 49.80 38.46
CA GLY A 735 -44.53 48.53 38.69
C GLY A 735 -44.46 47.56 37.52
N TRP A 736 -43.70 47.87 36.47
CA TRP A 736 -43.61 47.02 35.28
C TRP A 736 -43.15 45.57 35.56
N ILE A 737 -42.40 45.31 36.64
CA ILE A 737 -41.95 43.97 37.06
C ILE A 737 -42.74 43.39 38.24
N SER A 738 -43.72 44.12 38.74
CA SER A 738 -44.56 43.71 39.86
C SER A 738 -45.58 42.69 39.42
N GLY A 739 -45.71 41.59 40.16
CA GLY A 739 -46.55 40.47 39.80
C GLY A 739 -46.49 39.31 40.77
N THR A 740 -47.53 38.49 40.80
CA THR A 740 -47.57 37.22 41.55
C THR A 740 -48.24 36.13 40.71
N PRO A 741 -48.03 34.84 41.01
CA PRO A 741 -48.70 33.74 40.32
C PRO A 741 -50.24 33.76 40.41
N SER A 742 -50.79 34.46 41.40
CA SER A 742 -52.23 34.51 41.68
C SER A 742 -52.91 35.82 41.26
N ASN A 743 -52.15 36.87 40.93
CA ASN A 743 -52.75 38.15 40.57
C ASN A 743 -53.31 38.11 39.14
N THR A 744 -54.63 38.25 39.00
CA THR A 744 -55.35 38.29 37.72
C THR A 744 -55.86 39.69 37.36
N SER A 745 -55.45 40.72 38.09
CA SER A 745 -55.89 42.09 37.82
C SER A 745 -55.44 42.55 36.44
N THR A 746 -56.33 43.25 35.73
CA THR A 746 -56.08 43.79 34.41
C THR A 746 -55.57 45.23 34.42
N THR A 747 -55.37 45.84 35.60
CA THR A 747 -54.98 47.25 35.74
C THR A 747 -53.83 47.49 36.72
N ILE A 748 -53.36 46.45 37.42
CA ILE A 748 -52.17 46.52 38.28
C ILE A 748 -51.27 45.31 38.09
N TRP A 749 -50.01 45.46 38.47
CA TRP A 749 -48.98 44.43 38.55
C TRP A 749 -48.88 43.61 37.25
N PRO A 750 -48.42 44.22 36.15
CA PRO A 750 -48.50 43.65 34.81
C PRO A 750 -47.58 42.42 34.60
N ALA A 751 -46.63 42.13 35.49
CA ALA A 751 -45.85 40.90 35.42
C ALA A 751 -46.64 39.68 35.93
N TYR A 752 -46.42 38.52 35.31
CA TYR A 752 -47.08 37.27 35.65
C TYR A 752 -46.10 36.10 35.52
N VAL A 753 -46.09 35.19 36.50
CA VAL A 753 -45.11 34.10 36.59
C VAL A 753 -45.76 32.81 37.08
N THR A 754 -45.14 31.68 36.78
CA THR A 754 -45.47 30.40 37.45
C THR A 754 -45.09 30.45 38.93
N SER A 755 -45.54 29.46 39.72
CA SER A 755 -45.10 29.29 41.12
C SER A 755 -43.59 29.10 41.28
N THR A 756 -42.90 28.69 40.21
CA THR A 756 -41.43 28.54 40.18
C THR A 756 -40.70 29.77 39.66
N GLY A 757 -41.42 30.83 39.24
CA GLY A 757 -40.83 32.06 38.72
C GLY A 757 -40.53 32.06 37.21
N LEU A 758 -41.09 31.13 36.43
CA LEU A 758 -40.98 31.20 34.97
C LEU A 758 -41.88 32.32 34.42
N PRO A 759 -41.40 33.15 33.47
CA PRO A 759 -42.16 34.27 32.94
C PRO A 759 -43.36 33.80 32.11
N LEU A 760 -44.48 34.53 32.24
CA LEU A 760 -45.72 34.34 31.49
C LEU A 760 -46.24 35.69 30.98
N SER A 761 -47.11 35.65 29.97
CA SER A 761 -47.91 36.81 29.57
C SER A 761 -49.13 36.96 30.47
N LYS A 762 -49.68 38.18 30.55
CA LYS A 762 -50.86 38.47 31.38
C LYS A 762 -51.96 39.13 30.56
N SER A 763 -53.22 38.74 30.78
CA SER A 763 -54.37 39.50 30.29
C SER A 763 -54.46 40.85 31.01
N TYR A 764 -54.64 41.93 30.27
CA TYR A 764 -54.59 43.30 30.80
C TYR A 764 -55.59 44.22 30.10
N SER A 765 -55.78 45.43 30.65
CA SER A 765 -56.60 46.46 30.04
C SER A 765 -55.96 46.90 28.72
N GLY A 766 -56.69 46.73 27.62
CA GLY A 766 -56.19 46.97 26.25
C GLY A 766 -55.63 45.74 25.53
N GLY A 767 -55.50 44.58 26.19
CA GLY A 767 -55.05 43.32 25.57
C GLY A 767 -54.05 42.52 26.43
N THR A 768 -53.22 41.68 25.80
CA THR A 768 -52.19 40.89 26.51
C THR A 768 -50.88 41.66 26.66
N VAL A 769 -50.27 41.60 27.85
CA VAL A 769 -48.97 42.21 28.15
C VAL A 769 -47.89 41.18 28.45
N TYR A 770 -46.63 41.53 28.16
CA TYR A 770 -45.49 40.60 28.13
C TYR A 770 -44.37 41.02 29.09
N ASN A 771 -44.70 41.74 30.16
CA ASN A 771 -43.74 42.33 31.09
C ASN A 771 -42.74 41.34 31.68
N SER A 772 -43.17 40.15 32.09
CA SER A 772 -42.27 39.14 32.67
C SER A 772 -41.25 38.61 31.67
N PHE A 773 -41.65 38.44 30.40
CA PHE A 773 -40.72 38.10 29.34
C PHE A 773 -39.76 39.25 29.04
N LEU A 774 -40.28 40.47 28.96
CA LEU A 774 -39.47 41.67 28.74
C LEU A 774 -38.43 41.85 29.86
N TYR A 775 -38.79 41.61 31.12
CA TYR A 775 -37.87 41.66 32.26
C TYR A 775 -36.82 40.54 32.20
N ALA A 776 -37.23 39.30 31.97
CA ALA A 776 -36.31 38.18 31.85
C ALA A 776 -35.31 38.38 30.69
N ASN A 777 -35.77 38.89 29.55
CA ASN A 777 -34.93 39.26 28.42
C ASN A 777 -33.98 40.44 28.75
N THR A 778 -34.47 41.45 29.47
CA THR A 778 -33.64 42.58 29.93
C THR A 778 -32.51 42.09 30.84
N ILE A 779 -32.81 41.16 31.75
CA ILE A 779 -31.79 40.54 32.62
C ILE A 779 -30.83 39.67 31.80
N ALA A 780 -31.31 38.90 30.83
CA ALA A 780 -30.43 38.13 29.94
C ALA A 780 -29.44 39.01 29.18
N TRP A 781 -29.92 40.13 28.63
CA TRP A 781 -29.07 41.15 28.01
C TRP A 781 -28.10 41.75 29.03
N ALA A 782 -28.56 42.04 30.25
CA ALA A 782 -27.72 42.62 31.29
C ALA A 782 -26.58 41.68 31.70
N VAL A 783 -26.86 40.39 31.88
CA VAL A 783 -25.84 39.36 32.16
C VAL A 783 -24.78 39.33 31.07
N LYS A 784 -25.21 39.34 29.80
CA LYS A 784 -24.29 39.35 28.66
C LYS A 784 -23.44 40.63 28.64
N TYR A 785 -24.06 41.80 28.76
CA TYR A 785 -23.36 43.08 28.78
C TYR A 785 -22.31 43.13 29.90
N VAL A 786 -22.71 42.73 31.11
CA VAL A 786 -21.82 42.70 32.28
C VAL A 786 -20.64 41.78 32.05
N GLN A 787 -20.88 40.59 31.51
CA GLN A 787 -19.80 39.67 31.23
C GLN A 787 -18.79 40.29 30.25
N GLU A 788 -19.28 40.93 29.19
CA GLU A 788 -18.46 41.43 28.08
C GLU A 788 -17.80 42.79 28.36
N ASN A 789 -18.27 43.55 29.36
CA ASN A 789 -17.88 44.95 29.53
C ASN A 789 -17.52 45.34 30.97
N THR A 790 -18.07 44.67 31.99
CA THR A 790 -17.91 45.11 33.39
C THR A 790 -16.47 44.96 33.87
N ILE A 791 -15.95 46.03 34.48
CA ILE A 791 -14.70 45.98 35.23
C ILE A 791 -15.03 45.47 36.64
N VAL A 792 -14.89 44.15 36.84
CA VAL A 792 -15.36 43.44 38.05
C VAL A 792 -14.85 44.07 39.34
N ASP A 793 -13.54 44.37 39.39
CA ASP A 793 -12.87 44.92 40.57
C ASP A 793 -12.81 46.46 40.61
N TYR A 794 -13.58 47.14 39.75
CA TYR A 794 -13.73 48.60 39.84
C TYR A 794 -14.52 49.01 41.08
N THR A 795 -13.97 49.98 41.82
CA THR A 795 -14.58 50.62 42.99
C THR A 795 -15.30 51.89 42.58
N VAL A 796 -16.63 51.90 42.68
CA VAL A 796 -17.48 53.06 42.39
C VAL A 796 -17.20 54.17 43.40
N GLN A 797 -17.07 55.41 42.91
CA GLN A 797 -16.69 56.61 43.68
C GLN A 797 -17.88 57.32 44.34
#